data_AF-A0A0D2AYZ4-F1
#
_entry.id   AF-A0A0D2AYZ4-F1
#
_cell.length_a   1.000
_cell.length_b   1.000
_cell.length_c   1.000
_cell.angle_alpha   90.00
_cell.angle_beta   90.00
_cell.angle_gamma   90.00
#
_symmetry.space_group_name_H-M   'P 1'
#
loop_
_entity.id
_entity.type
_entity.pdbx_description
1 polymer ?
#
loop_
_entity_poly.entity_id
_entity_poly.type
_entity_poly.pdbx_seq_one_letter_code
_entity_poly.pdbx_strand_id
1 'polypeptide(L)'
;MATATVTDFITRTVSATSATSTSTNRATPQGGVFEHVNPTVYDPKNPIILFIIQAAIVIILTRIIHFPLAYLRQPRVIAEVLTGIILGPSIMGRIPGFTEHIFPTPSMPAFSLAANLGLVLFLFLVGLEVDLRFLTSNWRVALSVGAAGMALPFGLGCGIAWGLYHEFRNDPGLAHISFGVYMLFIGVAMAITAFPVLCRILTSLKLLSTPVGVIVLSAGVGNDVVGWILLALCVALVNSGAGLTALWILLVSVGYSLFLIFGVRPCFMFMLRKTGSLANGPTQTVVAVTVLLVLASAFFTGIIGIHPIFGAFMIGLMAPHEGGFAVKLTEKLEDLVSVLFLPLYFALSGLSTNLGLLNNGITWAYVVGVCAVAWFGKIAGGTIASRLNGLVWRESFTIGCLMSCKGLVELIVLNIGFQAKILSQRTFTIFVVMALVTTFATTPLTVWLYPPWYQRKLELWKQGKIDWDGNPIHHDDDADEGNEPDLLRKTDVAKRILVYLRLDGLPSLFTMVNMFAHKHDELYNQNPPATTEGNRGYGDVVKNAEALASVATLRRPLQIHGIRLMELTERESSVMRVSEIEEFAGRDPIIKAFGTFGQSRALAVAGQIAVVPEHSFSGTLMSRATELRSDLVLVPWSETGTMSEYPSLYDKEPCNPLANRTFAAFAAEMFDKARVTCSVGVLLDKTVLCHPALADAEPMSPGVDRLTRHLSRTATGVSTIDQTNSTVHFRQLHGDLGRYRLLVVYGGKSEDDLFAVKFGLQLVKNETVDLKVLVLPAVAAGDDEIEIGDRGQEQIRHHLAYELETLRTSVPDSLSDRVTFVDLPMGISNLEAVTSAIAEPSSAETIVIFGRNASEQSTGREDSRVLGAMATNLVRFIREKTVSVGLLVMQARREPEGSAAAGVAGGKGMQQLTKKASIMSDD
;
A
#
# COMPACT_ATOMS: atom_id res chain seq x y z
N MET A 1 -90.09 5.40 6.85
CA MET A 1 -89.15 5.56 5.72
C MET A 1 -89.21 6.98 5.11
N ALA A 2 -89.27 8.05 5.93
CA ALA A 2 -89.36 9.43 5.42
C ALA A 2 -88.60 10.48 6.27
N THR A 3 -87.95 10.09 7.37
CA THR A 3 -87.25 11.02 8.28
C THR A 3 -85.72 10.96 8.15
N ALA A 4 -85.15 9.90 7.57
CA ALA A 4 -83.70 9.77 7.39
C ALA A 4 -83.14 10.53 6.16
N THR A 5 -83.99 10.85 5.18
CA THR A 5 -83.59 11.53 3.94
C THR A 5 -83.51 13.04 4.07
N VAL A 6 -84.21 13.64 5.04
CA VAL A 6 -84.24 15.11 5.22
C VAL A 6 -83.01 15.60 6.01
N THR A 7 -82.53 14.81 6.97
CA THR A 7 -81.30 15.14 7.73
C THR A 7 -80.05 15.07 6.87
N ASP A 8 -79.99 14.15 5.91
CA ASP A 8 -78.84 13.95 5.02
C ASP A 8 -78.77 15.03 3.90
N PHE A 9 -79.92 15.58 3.50
CA PHE A 9 -79.99 16.69 2.54
C PHE A 9 -79.62 18.04 3.19
N ILE A 10 -80.04 18.27 4.44
CA ILE A 10 -79.71 19.52 5.16
C ILE A 10 -78.22 19.54 5.56
N THR A 11 -77.62 18.42 5.97
CA THR A 11 -76.17 18.38 6.24
C THR A 11 -75.33 18.60 4.98
N ARG A 12 -75.73 18.02 3.84
CA ARG A 12 -75.04 18.27 2.55
C ARG A 12 -75.17 19.71 2.07
N THR A 13 -76.30 20.38 2.35
CA THR A 13 -76.52 21.76 1.89
C THR A 13 -75.78 22.77 2.77
N VAL A 14 -75.70 22.55 4.09
CA VAL A 14 -74.96 23.44 5.02
C VAL A 14 -73.44 23.34 4.84
N SER A 15 -72.91 22.17 4.48
CA SER A 15 -71.49 22.03 4.11
C SER A 15 -71.15 22.65 2.74
N ALA A 16 -72.13 22.82 1.85
CA ALA A 16 -71.93 23.46 0.56
C ALA A 16 -71.94 24.99 0.62
N THR A 17 -72.57 25.60 1.64
CA THR A 17 -72.69 27.08 1.75
C THR A 17 -71.61 27.74 2.62
N SER A 18 -70.72 26.97 3.25
CA SER A 18 -69.53 27.50 3.95
C SER A 18 -68.27 27.55 3.07
N ALA A 19 -68.42 27.25 1.79
CA ALA A 19 -67.35 27.33 0.79
C ALA A 19 -67.51 28.57 -0.09
N THR A 20 -67.42 29.77 0.47
CA THR A 20 -66.95 30.94 -0.31
C THR A 20 -66.47 32.06 0.58
N SER A 21 -65.14 32.14 0.77
CA SER A 21 -64.32 33.35 0.62
C SER A 21 -63.00 33.18 1.37
N THR A 22 -61.97 32.66 0.70
CA THR A 22 -60.59 33.20 0.73
C THR A 22 -59.65 32.39 -0.17
N SER A 23 -59.13 33.05 -1.20
CA SER A 23 -57.99 32.66 -2.06
C SER A 23 -58.11 31.38 -2.90
N THR A 24 -58.75 31.50 -4.06
CA THR A 24 -58.69 30.56 -5.20
C THR A 24 -57.38 30.63 -6.00
N ASN A 25 -56.23 30.70 -5.32
CA ASN A 25 -54.92 30.66 -6.00
C ASN A 25 -53.86 29.95 -5.16
N ARG A 26 -54.22 28.86 -4.48
CA ARG A 26 -53.26 28.00 -3.80
C ARG A 26 -53.03 26.76 -4.67
N ALA A 27 -51.77 26.53 -5.06
CA ALA A 27 -51.35 25.27 -5.66
C ALA A 27 -51.85 24.10 -4.79
N THR A 28 -52.14 22.94 -5.40
CA THR A 28 -52.52 21.71 -4.68
C THR A 28 -51.66 21.57 -3.42
N PRO A 29 -52.23 21.39 -2.23
CA PRO A 29 -51.47 21.43 -0.99
C PRO A 29 -50.37 20.37 -1.05
N GLN A 30 -49.12 20.83 -1.19
CA GLN A 30 -47.91 20.05 -0.97
C GLN A 30 -47.63 20.04 0.54
N GLY A 31 -48.67 19.73 1.32
CA GLY A 31 -48.68 19.91 2.75
C GLY A 31 -47.62 19.05 3.44
N GLY A 32 -46.70 19.71 4.14
CA GLY A 32 -45.75 19.04 5.02
C GLY A 32 -46.41 18.54 6.32
N VAL A 33 -45.59 18.05 7.24
CA VAL A 33 -46.04 17.54 8.55
C VAL A 33 -46.92 18.54 9.32
N PHE A 34 -46.68 19.85 9.13
CA PHE A 34 -47.46 20.94 9.74
C PHE A 34 -48.91 21.07 9.22
N GLU A 35 -49.24 20.46 8.07
CA GLU A 35 -50.61 20.35 7.54
C GLU A 35 -51.26 18.99 7.90
N HIS A 36 -50.72 18.26 8.88
CA HIS A 36 -51.17 16.94 9.35
C HIS A 36 -51.03 15.81 8.30
N VAL A 37 -50.19 16.00 7.28
CA VAL A 37 -49.87 14.96 6.31
C VAL A 37 -48.80 14.03 6.90
N ASN A 38 -49.09 12.73 6.96
CA ASN A 38 -48.15 11.75 7.47
C ASN A 38 -47.08 11.42 6.40
N PRO A 39 -45.78 11.69 6.64
CA PRO A 39 -44.72 11.52 5.64
C PRO A 39 -44.42 10.06 5.30
N THR A 40 -44.93 9.10 6.07
CA THR A 40 -44.78 7.66 5.77
C THR A 40 -45.87 7.14 4.83
N VAL A 41 -46.89 7.93 4.51
CA VAL A 41 -47.92 7.53 3.55
C VAL A 41 -47.38 7.67 2.13
N TYR A 42 -47.42 6.58 1.37
CA TYR A 42 -46.94 6.58 0.00
C TYR A 42 -47.86 7.40 -0.91
N ASP A 43 -47.34 8.50 -1.46
CA ASP A 43 -47.97 9.25 -2.56
C ASP A 43 -47.31 8.85 -3.89
N PRO A 44 -48.05 8.22 -4.83
CA PRO A 44 -47.52 7.88 -6.16
C PRO A 44 -47.02 9.09 -6.96
N LYS A 45 -47.51 10.30 -6.69
CA LYS A 45 -47.07 11.52 -7.37
C LYS A 45 -45.75 12.05 -6.83
N ASN A 46 -45.47 11.80 -5.54
CA ASN A 46 -44.27 12.28 -4.84
C ASN A 46 -43.59 11.15 -4.03
N PRO A 47 -43.06 10.12 -4.69
CA PRO A 47 -42.48 8.94 -4.00
C PRO A 47 -41.19 9.26 -3.23
N ILE A 48 -40.61 10.45 -3.42
CA ILE A 48 -39.30 10.83 -2.92
C ILE A 48 -39.21 10.88 -1.39
N ILE A 49 -40.28 11.29 -0.69
CA ILE A 49 -40.27 11.44 0.77
C ILE A 49 -40.09 10.07 1.44
N LEU A 50 -40.91 9.09 1.04
CA LEU A 50 -40.83 7.73 1.56
C LEU A 50 -39.51 7.05 1.15
N PHE A 51 -39.04 7.28 -0.08
CA PHE A 51 -37.76 6.75 -0.53
C PHE A 51 -36.58 7.26 0.32
N ILE A 52 -36.56 8.56 0.67
CA ILE A 52 -35.53 9.14 1.55
C ILE A 52 -35.59 8.48 2.95
N ILE A 53 -36.79 8.25 3.49
CA ILE A 53 -36.96 7.55 4.77
C ILE A 53 -36.41 6.13 4.69
N GLN A 54 -36.79 5.37 3.65
CA GLN A 54 -36.29 4.01 3.41
C GLN A 54 -34.76 3.99 3.29
N ALA A 55 -34.18 4.88 2.50
CA ALA A 55 -32.74 4.96 2.29
C ALA A 55 -32.00 5.34 3.58
N ALA A 56 -32.52 6.31 4.35
CA ALA A 56 -31.94 6.71 5.62
C ALA A 56 -31.94 5.55 6.63
N ILE A 57 -33.06 4.83 6.77
CA ILE A 57 -33.16 3.67 7.66
C ILE A 57 -32.15 2.59 7.26
N VAL A 58 -32.07 2.25 5.97
CA VAL A 58 -31.14 1.24 5.46
C VAL A 58 -29.68 1.64 5.75
N ILE A 59 -29.29 2.88 5.45
CA ILE A 59 -27.91 3.34 5.63
C ILE A 59 -27.52 3.40 7.11
N ILE A 60 -28.39 3.96 7.96
CA ILE A 60 -28.13 4.07 9.40
C ILE A 60 -28.00 2.69 10.03
N LEU A 61 -28.95 1.79 9.76
CA LEU A 61 -28.95 0.45 10.33
C LEU A 61 -27.74 -0.37 9.84
N THR A 62 -27.37 -0.24 8.57
CA THR A 62 -26.16 -0.85 8.02
C THR A 62 -24.91 -0.40 8.78
N ARG A 63 -24.76 0.90 9.06
CA ARG A 63 -23.59 1.40 9.81
C ARG A 63 -23.57 0.90 11.26
N ILE A 64 -24.72 0.87 11.92
CA ILE A 64 -24.84 0.36 13.30
C ILE A 64 -24.43 -1.11 13.37
N ILE A 65 -24.89 -1.94 12.42
CA ILE A 65 -24.53 -3.36 12.37
C ILE A 65 -23.06 -3.55 11.98
N HIS A 66 -22.54 -2.70 11.09
CA HIS A 66 -21.15 -2.82 10.67
C HIS A 66 -20.16 -2.51 11.81
N PHE A 67 -20.46 -1.60 12.73
CA PHE A 67 -19.56 -1.21 13.82
C PHE A 67 -19.01 -2.40 14.65
N PRO A 68 -19.82 -3.31 15.21
CA PRO A 68 -19.30 -4.50 15.89
C PRO A 68 -18.69 -5.52 14.92
N LEU A 69 -19.21 -5.65 13.69
CA LEU A 69 -18.67 -6.59 12.69
C LEU A 69 -17.27 -6.19 12.20
N ALA A 70 -16.95 -4.89 12.18
CA ALA A 70 -15.63 -4.38 11.83
C ALA A 70 -14.57 -4.85 12.84
N TYR A 71 -14.92 -4.97 14.12
CA TYR A 71 -14.01 -5.53 15.14
C TYR A 71 -13.65 -7.01 14.86
N LEU A 72 -14.59 -7.76 14.27
CA LEU A 72 -14.38 -9.14 13.80
C LEU A 72 -13.72 -9.22 12.42
N ARG A 73 -13.26 -8.08 11.86
CA ARG A 73 -12.67 -7.97 10.51
C ARG A 73 -13.60 -8.47 9.39
N GLN A 74 -14.91 -8.36 9.60
CA GLN A 74 -15.89 -8.82 8.61
C GLN A 74 -16.09 -7.75 7.52
N PRO A 75 -16.20 -8.15 6.24
CA PRO A 75 -16.52 -7.22 5.15
C PRO A 75 -17.86 -6.52 5.38
N ARG A 76 -17.94 -5.25 4.97
CA ARG A 76 -19.14 -4.41 5.12
C ARG A 76 -20.40 -5.00 4.47
N VAL A 77 -20.23 -5.73 3.38
CA VAL A 77 -21.27 -6.45 2.64
C VAL A 77 -22.14 -7.33 3.53
N ILE A 78 -21.53 -8.00 4.52
CA ILE A 78 -22.27 -8.86 5.45
C ILE A 78 -23.27 -8.03 6.26
N ALA A 79 -22.85 -6.85 6.73
CA ALA A 79 -23.74 -5.93 7.45
C ALA A 79 -24.89 -5.43 6.56
N GLU A 80 -24.63 -5.14 5.28
CA GLU A 80 -25.63 -4.67 4.32
C GLU A 80 -26.74 -5.71 4.07
N VAL A 81 -26.35 -6.98 3.91
CA VAL A 81 -27.31 -8.08 3.71
C VAL A 81 -28.08 -8.38 5.00
N LEU A 82 -27.39 -8.43 6.15
CA LEU A 82 -28.03 -8.62 7.46
C LEU A 82 -29.04 -7.50 7.74
N THR A 83 -28.72 -6.27 7.35
CA THR A 83 -29.65 -5.12 7.46
C THR A 83 -30.94 -5.39 6.70
N GLY A 84 -30.84 -5.86 5.45
CA GLY A 84 -32.02 -6.23 4.66
C GLY A 84 -32.83 -7.37 5.31
N ILE A 85 -32.16 -8.40 5.84
CA ILE A 85 -32.83 -9.52 6.52
C ILE A 85 -33.56 -9.04 7.79
N ILE A 86 -32.94 -8.13 8.55
CA ILE A 86 -33.53 -7.53 9.75
C ILE A 86 -34.75 -6.67 9.40
N LEU A 87 -34.64 -5.81 8.38
CA LEU A 87 -35.74 -4.97 7.90
C LEU A 87 -36.85 -5.78 7.21
N GLY A 88 -36.51 -6.97 6.71
CA GLY A 88 -37.39 -7.86 5.98
C GLY A 88 -38.41 -8.64 6.84
N PRO A 89 -39.15 -9.57 6.21
CA PRO A 89 -40.19 -10.36 6.87
C PRO A 89 -39.64 -11.31 7.95
N SER A 90 -38.32 -11.49 8.02
CA SER A 90 -37.66 -12.36 8.99
C SER A 90 -37.67 -11.79 10.41
N ILE A 91 -37.59 -10.45 10.59
CA ILE A 91 -37.53 -9.81 11.92
C ILE A 91 -38.52 -8.65 12.01
N MET A 92 -38.20 -7.46 11.48
CA MET A 92 -39.03 -6.27 11.66
C MET A 92 -40.36 -6.36 10.91
N GLY A 93 -40.41 -7.08 9.78
CA GLY A 93 -41.66 -7.30 9.06
C GLY A 93 -42.69 -8.17 9.79
N ARG A 94 -42.33 -8.76 10.95
CA ARG A 94 -43.29 -9.43 11.85
C ARG A 94 -44.01 -8.46 12.79
N ILE A 95 -43.52 -7.24 12.92
CA ILE A 95 -44.17 -6.20 13.73
C ILE A 95 -45.39 -5.68 12.94
N PRO A 96 -46.61 -5.70 13.52
CA PRO A 96 -47.81 -5.28 12.81
C PRO A 96 -47.68 -3.81 12.37
N GLY A 97 -47.99 -3.53 11.10
CA GLY A 97 -47.93 -2.20 10.50
C GLY A 97 -46.54 -1.74 10.04
N PHE A 98 -45.43 -2.38 10.43
CA PHE A 98 -44.08 -1.94 10.04
C PHE A 98 -43.87 -1.99 8.52
N THR A 99 -44.14 -3.15 7.92
CA THR A 99 -43.98 -3.37 6.47
C THR A 99 -44.90 -2.46 5.67
N GLU A 100 -46.13 -2.24 6.13
CA GLU A 100 -47.12 -1.41 5.44
C GLU A 100 -46.76 0.08 5.47
N HIS A 101 -46.11 0.56 6.54
CA HIS A 101 -45.73 1.97 6.68
C HIS A 101 -44.37 2.31 6.08
N ILE A 102 -43.38 1.42 6.17
CA ILE A 102 -42.00 1.73 5.73
C ILE A 102 -41.70 1.11 4.37
N PHE A 103 -42.22 -0.08 4.08
CA PHE A 103 -41.95 -0.83 2.85
C PHE A 103 -43.24 -1.25 2.12
N PRO A 104 -44.19 -0.33 1.85
CA PRO A 104 -45.44 -0.66 1.18
C PRO A 104 -45.16 -1.18 -0.24
N THR A 105 -45.89 -2.21 -0.66
CA THR A 105 -45.84 -2.80 -2.01
C THR A 105 -45.80 -1.77 -3.15
N PRO A 106 -46.62 -0.69 -3.16
CA PRO A 106 -46.56 0.31 -4.23
C PRO A 106 -45.26 1.14 -4.29
N SER A 107 -44.45 1.20 -3.21
CA SER A 107 -43.17 1.91 -3.19
C SER A 107 -41.99 1.08 -3.71
N MET A 108 -42.13 -0.26 -3.74
CA MET A 108 -41.06 -1.20 -4.12
C MET A 108 -40.49 -0.98 -5.52
N PRO A 109 -41.27 -0.62 -6.56
CA PRO A 109 -40.70 -0.37 -7.89
C PRO A 109 -39.69 0.79 -7.90
N ALA A 110 -39.96 1.88 -7.19
CA ALA A 110 -39.05 3.02 -7.10
C ALA A 110 -37.76 2.65 -6.34
N PHE A 111 -37.90 1.93 -5.23
CA PHE A 111 -36.78 1.42 -4.46
C PHE A 111 -35.91 0.45 -5.30
N SER A 112 -36.56 -0.49 -6.00
CA SER A 112 -35.87 -1.45 -6.88
C SER A 112 -35.17 -0.77 -8.06
N LEU A 113 -35.73 0.30 -8.62
CA LEU A 113 -35.10 1.06 -9.69
C LEU A 113 -33.79 1.71 -9.21
N ALA A 114 -33.82 2.37 -8.05
CA ALA A 114 -32.63 2.98 -7.45
C ALA A 114 -31.56 1.93 -7.10
N ALA A 115 -31.98 0.81 -6.51
CA ALA A 115 -31.11 -0.33 -6.20
C ALA A 115 -30.45 -0.92 -7.46
N ASN A 116 -31.21 -1.14 -8.53
CA ASN A 116 -30.70 -1.69 -9.79
C ASN A 116 -29.80 -0.70 -10.56
N LEU A 117 -30.09 0.60 -10.49
CA LEU A 117 -29.18 1.64 -11.02
C LEU A 117 -27.85 1.62 -10.27
N GLY A 118 -27.93 1.49 -8.94
CA GLY A 118 -26.78 1.28 -8.07
C GLY A 118 -25.94 0.07 -8.47
N LEU A 119 -26.62 -1.04 -8.73
CA LEU A 119 -26.01 -2.28 -9.19
C LEU A 119 -25.30 -2.11 -10.55
N VAL A 120 -25.91 -1.40 -11.50
CA VAL A 120 -25.30 -1.08 -12.80
C VAL A 120 -23.99 -0.31 -12.61
N LEU A 121 -23.98 0.74 -11.78
CA LEU A 121 -22.77 1.50 -11.49
C LEU A 121 -21.73 0.66 -10.75
N PHE A 122 -22.15 -0.17 -9.81
CA PHE A 122 -21.26 -1.09 -9.10
C PHE A 122 -20.60 -2.09 -10.05
N LEU A 123 -21.36 -2.71 -10.96
CA LEU A 123 -20.79 -3.65 -11.93
C LEU A 123 -19.81 -2.98 -12.90
N PHE A 124 -20.04 -1.72 -13.22
CA PHE A 124 -19.07 -0.92 -13.95
C PHE A 124 -17.76 -0.76 -13.15
N LEU A 125 -17.83 -0.42 -11.85
CA LEU A 125 -16.65 -0.34 -10.98
C LEU A 125 -15.92 -1.68 -10.89
N VAL A 126 -16.64 -2.79 -10.68
CA VAL A 126 -16.03 -4.12 -10.69
C VAL A 126 -15.34 -4.42 -12.02
N GLY A 127 -15.94 -4.02 -13.15
CA GLY A 127 -15.30 -4.15 -14.47
C GLY A 127 -14.03 -3.30 -14.59
N LEU A 128 -13.99 -2.11 -13.99
CA LEU A 128 -12.78 -1.26 -13.92
C LEU A 128 -11.67 -1.88 -13.06
N GLU A 129 -12.02 -2.65 -12.03
CA GLU A 129 -11.05 -3.28 -11.13
C GLU A 129 -10.38 -4.52 -11.74
N VAL A 130 -11.05 -5.18 -12.69
CA VAL A 130 -10.53 -6.36 -13.37
C VAL A 130 -9.40 -5.96 -14.31
N ASP A 131 -8.16 -6.18 -13.87
CA ASP A 131 -6.98 -6.08 -14.73
C ASP A 131 -6.49 -7.47 -15.15
N LEU A 132 -6.66 -7.76 -16.45
CA LEU A 132 -6.26 -9.02 -17.08
C LEU A 132 -4.74 -9.23 -17.07
N ARG A 133 -3.94 -8.19 -16.84
CA ARG A 133 -2.47 -8.32 -16.73
C ARG A 133 -2.08 -9.11 -15.48
N PHE A 134 -2.83 -9.02 -14.37
CA PHE A 134 -2.59 -9.83 -13.16
C PHE A 134 -2.74 -11.32 -13.38
N LEU A 135 -3.51 -11.71 -14.39
CA LEU A 135 -3.63 -13.11 -14.74
C LEU A 135 -2.31 -13.69 -15.27
N THR A 136 -1.39 -12.85 -15.80
CA THR A 136 -0.26 -13.31 -16.61
C THR A 136 0.98 -13.75 -15.82
N SER A 137 1.24 -13.19 -14.63
CA SER A 137 2.47 -13.44 -13.86
C SER A 137 2.59 -14.90 -13.36
N ASN A 138 1.49 -15.50 -12.87
CA ASN A 138 1.44 -16.89 -12.39
C ASN A 138 0.26 -17.67 -12.99
N TRP A 139 0.01 -17.46 -14.29
CA TRP A 139 -1.20 -17.91 -14.96
C TRP A 139 -1.44 -19.42 -14.86
N ARG A 140 -0.39 -20.26 -14.85
CA ARG A 140 -0.54 -21.73 -14.76
C ARG A 140 -1.18 -22.16 -13.44
N VAL A 141 -0.63 -21.67 -12.33
CA VAL A 141 -1.13 -22.00 -10.99
C VAL A 141 -2.50 -21.36 -10.79
N ALA A 142 -2.64 -20.07 -11.10
CA ALA A 142 -3.91 -19.35 -10.96
C ALA A 142 -5.04 -19.97 -11.80
N LEU A 143 -4.78 -20.34 -13.06
CA LEU A 143 -5.77 -20.97 -13.93
C LEU A 143 -6.16 -22.37 -13.43
N SER A 144 -5.20 -23.17 -12.97
CA SER A 144 -5.51 -24.50 -12.42
C SER A 144 -6.35 -24.41 -11.15
N VAL A 145 -6.05 -23.45 -10.26
CA VAL A 145 -6.81 -23.19 -9.02
C VAL A 145 -8.20 -22.64 -9.35
N GLY A 146 -8.30 -21.71 -10.30
CA GLY A 146 -9.57 -21.16 -10.76
C GLY A 146 -10.46 -22.23 -11.39
N ALA A 147 -9.93 -22.99 -12.35
CA ALA A 147 -10.66 -24.05 -13.05
C ALA A 147 -11.12 -25.17 -12.10
N ALA A 148 -10.24 -25.68 -11.24
CA ALA A 148 -10.63 -26.67 -10.23
C ALA A 148 -11.62 -26.09 -9.21
N GLY A 149 -11.40 -24.83 -8.80
CA GLY A 149 -12.26 -24.07 -7.89
C GLY A 149 -13.63 -23.69 -8.46
N MET A 150 -13.84 -23.81 -9.78
CA MET A 150 -15.15 -23.70 -10.41
C MET A 150 -15.75 -25.08 -10.72
N ALA A 151 -14.98 -25.99 -11.34
CA ALA A 151 -15.48 -27.26 -11.85
C ALA A 151 -16.00 -28.20 -10.75
N LEU A 152 -15.27 -28.31 -9.63
CA LEU A 152 -15.69 -29.15 -8.50
C LEU A 152 -17.00 -28.67 -7.86
N PRO A 153 -17.11 -27.41 -7.38
CA PRO A 153 -18.36 -26.92 -6.81
C PRO A 153 -19.49 -26.83 -7.83
N PHE A 154 -19.20 -26.62 -9.12
CA PHE A 154 -20.20 -26.73 -10.18
C PHE A 154 -20.79 -28.15 -10.24
N GLY A 155 -19.94 -29.18 -10.34
CA GLY A 155 -20.37 -30.57 -10.40
C GLY A 155 -21.15 -31.01 -9.17
N LEU A 156 -20.67 -30.64 -7.97
CA LEU A 156 -21.38 -30.92 -6.72
C LEU A 156 -22.69 -30.13 -6.62
N GLY A 157 -22.71 -28.89 -7.12
CA GLY A 157 -23.92 -28.07 -7.25
C GLY A 157 -24.96 -28.72 -8.15
N CYS A 158 -24.57 -29.28 -9.29
CA CYS A 158 -25.45 -30.06 -10.15
C CYS A 158 -26.04 -31.29 -9.44
N GLY A 159 -25.22 -31.97 -8.62
CA GLY A 159 -25.68 -33.09 -7.79
C GLY A 159 -26.75 -32.67 -6.77
N ILE A 160 -26.52 -31.56 -6.07
CA ILE A 160 -27.50 -31.00 -5.12
C ILE A 160 -28.75 -30.46 -5.82
N ALA A 161 -28.61 -29.90 -7.02
CA ALA A 161 -29.72 -29.36 -7.80
C ALA A 161 -30.79 -30.42 -8.09
N TRP A 162 -30.39 -31.69 -8.26
CA TRP A 162 -31.33 -32.80 -8.42
C TRP A 162 -32.27 -32.92 -7.22
N GLY A 163 -31.74 -32.87 -5.99
CA GLY A 163 -32.55 -32.94 -4.76
C GLY A 163 -33.44 -31.70 -4.58
N LEU A 164 -32.88 -30.50 -4.75
CA LEU A 164 -33.67 -29.27 -4.63
C LEU A 164 -34.79 -29.17 -5.66
N TYR A 165 -34.55 -29.62 -6.90
CA TYR A 165 -35.57 -29.58 -7.95
C TYR A 165 -36.73 -30.53 -7.63
N HIS A 166 -36.46 -31.75 -7.16
CA HIS A 166 -37.54 -32.70 -6.86
C HIS A 166 -38.38 -32.26 -5.64
N GLU A 167 -37.75 -31.66 -4.63
CA GLU A 167 -38.44 -31.24 -3.41
C GLU A 167 -39.20 -29.91 -3.59
N PHE A 168 -38.60 -28.93 -4.25
CA PHE A 168 -39.10 -27.53 -4.25
C PHE A 168 -39.65 -27.03 -5.60
N ARG A 169 -39.72 -27.87 -6.65
CA ARG A 169 -40.27 -27.45 -7.96
C ARG A 169 -41.74 -27.01 -7.91
N ASN A 170 -42.50 -27.51 -6.94
CA ASN A 170 -43.92 -27.19 -6.79
C ASN A 170 -44.17 -25.96 -5.91
N ASP A 171 -43.13 -25.25 -5.48
CA ASP A 171 -43.28 -24.02 -4.70
C ASP A 171 -43.98 -22.91 -5.51
N PRO A 172 -44.84 -22.11 -4.86
CA PRO A 172 -45.53 -21.01 -5.53
C PRO A 172 -44.54 -19.95 -6.03
N GLY A 173 -44.76 -19.46 -7.25
CA GLY A 173 -43.96 -18.38 -7.84
C GLY A 173 -42.87 -18.84 -8.82
N LEU A 174 -42.70 -20.14 -9.04
CA LEU A 174 -41.77 -20.68 -10.05
C LEU A 174 -42.33 -20.62 -11.48
N ALA A 175 -41.44 -20.39 -12.45
CA ALA A 175 -41.73 -20.68 -13.84
C ALA A 175 -41.60 -22.20 -14.14
N HIS A 176 -42.28 -22.70 -15.16
CA HIS A 176 -42.09 -24.09 -15.62
C HIS A 176 -40.78 -24.20 -16.42
N ILE A 177 -39.70 -24.51 -15.74
CA ILE A 177 -38.34 -24.57 -16.30
C ILE A 177 -37.88 -26.03 -16.37
N SER A 178 -37.13 -26.34 -17.42
CA SER A 178 -36.49 -27.65 -17.56
C SER A 178 -35.43 -27.86 -16.48
N PHE A 179 -35.27 -29.11 -16.04
CA PHE A 179 -34.25 -29.46 -15.05
C PHE A 179 -32.84 -29.03 -15.47
N GLY A 180 -32.52 -29.11 -16.77
CA GLY A 180 -31.20 -28.72 -17.28
C GLY A 180 -30.85 -27.25 -17.02
N VAL A 181 -31.80 -26.34 -17.21
CA VAL A 181 -31.59 -24.90 -16.94
C VAL A 181 -31.48 -24.62 -15.45
N TYR A 182 -32.32 -25.27 -14.63
CA TYR A 182 -32.24 -25.16 -13.17
C TYR A 182 -30.90 -25.71 -12.63
N MET A 183 -30.47 -26.88 -13.10
CA MET A 183 -29.20 -27.52 -12.76
C MET A 183 -28.01 -26.65 -13.13
N LEU A 184 -28.02 -26.09 -14.35
CA LEU A 184 -26.98 -25.15 -14.80
C LEU A 184 -26.93 -23.93 -13.88
N PHE A 185 -28.08 -23.32 -13.57
CA PHE A 185 -28.15 -22.14 -12.71
C PHE A 185 -27.61 -22.43 -11.29
N ILE A 186 -28.02 -23.54 -10.66
CA ILE A 186 -27.53 -23.94 -9.34
C ILE A 186 -26.04 -24.27 -9.37
N GLY A 187 -25.56 -24.96 -10.40
CA GLY A 187 -24.14 -25.22 -10.61
C GLY A 187 -23.33 -23.94 -10.69
N VAL A 188 -23.79 -22.96 -11.48
CA VAL A 188 -23.16 -21.63 -11.60
C VAL A 188 -23.18 -20.88 -10.27
N ALA A 189 -24.31 -20.84 -9.57
CA ALA A 189 -24.42 -20.19 -8.26
C ALA A 189 -23.46 -20.78 -7.21
N MET A 190 -23.20 -22.10 -7.27
CA MET A 190 -22.22 -22.77 -6.40
C MET A 190 -20.77 -22.51 -6.81
N ALA A 191 -20.52 -22.31 -8.11
CA ALA A 191 -19.19 -22.17 -8.68
C ALA A 191 -18.61 -20.75 -8.66
N ILE A 192 -19.44 -19.71 -8.54
CA ILE A 192 -18.96 -18.33 -8.51
C ILE A 192 -18.21 -18.04 -7.19
N THR A 193 -17.06 -17.38 -7.31
CA THR A 193 -16.31 -16.76 -6.21
C THR A 193 -16.41 -15.25 -6.39
N ALA A 194 -16.33 -14.44 -5.33
CA ALA A 194 -16.47 -12.99 -5.43
C ALA A 194 -15.10 -12.29 -5.28
N PHE A 195 -14.52 -11.83 -6.39
CA PHE A 195 -13.23 -11.11 -6.37
C PHE A 195 -13.20 -9.86 -5.46
N PRO A 196 -14.18 -8.92 -5.48
CA PRO A 196 -14.06 -7.69 -4.69
C PRO A 196 -14.01 -7.96 -3.18
N VAL A 197 -14.84 -8.89 -2.70
CA VAL A 197 -14.86 -9.26 -1.27
C VAL A 197 -13.59 -9.99 -0.88
N LEU A 198 -13.11 -10.90 -1.73
CA LEU A 198 -11.85 -11.61 -1.53
C LEU A 198 -10.66 -10.65 -1.44
N CYS A 199 -10.61 -9.68 -2.35
CA CYS A 199 -9.61 -8.62 -2.38
C CYS A 199 -9.60 -7.84 -1.07
N ARG A 200 -10.78 -7.39 -0.60
CA ARG A 200 -10.94 -6.70 0.67
C ARG A 200 -10.51 -7.53 1.88
N ILE A 201 -10.82 -8.83 1.91
CA ILE A 201 -10.35 -9.74 2.97
C ILE A 201 -8.82 -9.79 2.96
N LEU A 202 -8.20 -10.01 1.81
CA LEU A 202 -6.73 -10.06 1.68
C LEU A 202 -6.06 -8.75 2.09
N THR A 203 -6.63 -7.59 1.73
CA THR A 203 -6.16 -6.28 2.17
C THR A 203 -6.22 -6.15 3.69
N SER A 204 -7.36 -6.50 4.30
CA SER A 204 -7.54 -6.42 5.76
C SER A 204 -6.59 -7.35 6.53
N LEU A 205 -6.21 -8.46 5.92
CA LEU A 205 -5.27 -9.44 6.48
C LEU A 205 -3.80 -9.16 6.09
N LYS A 206 -3.53 -8.11 5.30
CA LYS A 206 -2.20 -7.76 4.76
C LYS A 206 -1.54 -8.91 3.97
N LEU A 207 -2.34 -9.68 3.24
CA LEU A 207 -1.90 -10.86 2.48
C LEU A 207 -1.71 -10.61 0.97
N LEU A 208 -2.03 -9.41 0.46
CA LEU A 208 -2.03 -9.09 -0.97
C LEU A 208 -0.70 -9.41 -1.66
N SER A 209 0.43 -9.10 -1.01
CA SER A 209 1.77 -9.28 -1.56
C SER A 209 2.37 -10.67 -1.33
N THR A 210 1.64 -11.57 -0.65
CA THR A 210 2.09 -12.95 -0.42
C THR A 210 1.81 -13.82 -1.65
N PRO A 211 2.56 -14.90 -1.90
CA PRO A 211 2.29 -15.80 -3.03
C PRO A 211 0.87 -16.39 -2.98
N VAL A 212 0.36 -16.66 -1.78
CA VAL A 212 -1.04 -17.09 -1.56
C VAL A 212 -2.01 -16.01 -2.03
N GLY A 213 -1.80 -14.75 -1.63
CA GLY A 213 -2.64 -13.62 -2.05
C GLY A 213 -2.66 -13.42 -3.56
N VAL A 214 -1.49 -13.43 -4.22
CA VAL A 214 -1.38 -13.25 -5.67
C VAL A 214 -2.10 -14.37 -6.44
N ILE A 215 -1.87 -15.64 -6.08
CA ILE A 215 -2.54 -16.78 -6.73
C ILE A 215 -4.07 -16.67 -6.60
N VAL A 216 -4.53 -16.33 -5.40
CA VAL A 216 -5.95 -16.24 -5.06
C VAL A 216 -6.62 -15.06 -5.77
N LEU A 217 -5.97 -13.89 -5.86
CA LEU A 217 -6.47 -12.74 -6.62
C LEU A 217 -6.56 -13.07 -8.11
N SER A 218 -5.50 -13.61 -8.72
CA SER A 218 -5.49 -13.97 -10.14
C SER A 218 -6.54 -15.05 -10.48
N ALA A 219 -6.69 -16.06 -9.62
CA ALA A 219 -7.74 -17.08 -9.78
C ALA A 219 -9.15 -16.48 -9.60
N GLY A 220 -9.33 -15.56 -8.64
CA GLY A 220 -10.58 -14.84 -8.41
C GLY A 220 -11.02 -14.02 -9.61
N VAL A 221 -10.11 -13.23 -10.21
CA VAL A 221 -10.40 -12.44 -11.42
C VAL A 221 -10.83 -13.33 -12.58
N GLY A 222 -10.12 -14.45 -12.81
CA GLY A 222 -10.50 -15.41 -13.85
C GLY A 222 -11.89 -16.01 -13.60
N ASN A 223 -12.18 -16.39 -12.35
CA ASN A 223 -13.48 -16.94 -11.97
C ASN A 223 -14.62 -15.93 -12.11
N ASP A 224 -14.40 -14.66 -11.81
CA ASP A 224 -15.40 -13.59 -12.00
C ASP A 224 -15.75 -13.44 -13.49
N VAL A 225 -14.74 -13.35 -14.38
CA VAL A 225 -14.97 -13.25 -15.83
C VAL A 225 -15.75 -14.45 -16.36
N VAL A 226 -15.33 -15.68 -16.00
CA VAL A 226 -16.03 -16.91 -16.41
C VAL A 226 -17.43 -16.96 -15.80
N GLY A 227 -17.60 -16.54 -14.55
CA GLY A 227 -18.88 -16.50 -13.84
C GLY A 227 -19.90 -15.61 -14.54
N TRP A 228 -19.48 -14.44 -15.02
CA TRP A 228 -20.33 -13.55 -15.80
C TRP A 228 -20.72 -14.16 -17.16
N ILE A 229 -19.79 -14.79 -17.88
CA ILE A 229 -20.11 -15.49 -19.13
C ILE A 229 -21.15 -16.59 -18.89
N LEU A 230 -20.96 -17.39 -17.84
CA LEU A 230 -21.89 -18.46 -17.46
C LEU A 230 -23.25 -17.92 -17.01
N LEU A 231 -23.28 -16.80 -16.28
CA LEU A 231 -24.53 -16.15 -15.87
C LEU A 231 -25.29 -15.60 -17.07
N ALA A 232 -24.60 -14.93 -18.01
CA ALA A 232 -25.21 -14.42 -19.24
C ALA A 232 -25.84 -15.57 -20.04
N LEU A 233 -25.13 -16.70 -20.14
CA LEU A 233 -25.65 -17.92 -20.77
C LEU A 233 -26.90 -18.45 -20.04
N CYS A 234 -26.88 -18.51 -18.70
CA CYS A 234 -28.04 -18.96 -17.92
C CYS A 234 -29.27 -18.08 -18.17
N VAL A 235 -29.11 -16.75 -18.10
CA VAL A 235 -30.19 -15.79 -18.31
C VAL A 235 -30.73 -15.87 -19.74
N ALA A 236 -29.84 -15.97 -20.73
CA ALA A 236 -30.23 -16.13 -22.13
C ALA A 236 -31.09 -17.39 -22.34
N LEU A 237 -30.67 -18.53 -21.77
CA LEU A 237 -31.40 -19.80 -21.85
C LEU A 237 -32.77 -19.76 -21.16
N VAL A 238 -32.91 -19.00 -20.09
CA VAL A 238 -34.17 -18.85 -19.34
C VAL A 238 -35.15 -17.95 -20.08
N ASN A 239 -34.66 -16.84 -20.65
CA ASN A 239 -35.48 -15.89 -21.39
C ASN A 239 -35.89 -16.44 -22.76
N SER A 240 -35.08 -17.32 -23.34
CA SER A 240 -35.39 -17.99 -24.60
C SER A 240 -36.29 -19.21 -24.36
N GLY A 241 -37.60 -19.06 -24.56
CA GLY A 241 -38.52 -20.21 -24.57
C GLY A 241 -38.17 -21.29 -25.62
N ALA A 242 -37.27 -21.00 -26.57
CA ALA A 242 -36.73 -21.94 -27.56
C ALA A 242 -35.20 -21.76 -27.70
N GLY A 243 -34.42 -22.85 -27.76
CA GLY A 243 -32.95 -22.79 -27.81
C GLY A 243 -32.35 -21.98 -28.97
N LEU A 244 -33.09 -21.81 -30.08
CA LEU A 244 -32.65 -21.03 -31.22
C LEU A 244 -32.62 -19.52 -30.94
N THR A 245 -33.57 -18.98 -30.14
CA THR A 245 -33.53 -17.56 -29.75
C THR A 245 -32.42 -17.31 -28.74
N ALA A 246 -32.11 -18.28 -27.87
CA ALA A 246 -30.93 -18.23 -26.99
C ALA A 246 -29.63 -18.08 -27.79
N LEU A 247 -29.49 -18.87 -28.87
CA LEU A 247 -28.32 -18.80 -29.76
C LEU A 247 -28.19 -17.42 -30.43
N TRP A 248 -29.30 -16.85 -30.91
CA TRP A 248 -29.31 -15.50 -31.48
C TRP A 248 -28.93 -14.43 -30.45
N ILE A 249 -29.49 -14.49 -29.25
CA ILE A 249 -29.14 -13.58 -28.14
C ILE A 249 -27.64 -13.68 -27.84
N LEU A 250 -27.08 -14.89 -27.76
CA LEU A 250 -25.66 -15.12 -27.53
C LEU A 250 -24.80 -14.54 -28.66
N LEU A 251 -25.15 -14.79 -29.93
CA LEU A 251 -24.38 -14.33 -31.08
C LEU A 251 -24.40 -12.80 -31.20
N VAL A 252 -25.57 -12.16 -30.99
CA VAL A 252 -25.70 -10.69 -30.93
C VAL A 252 -24.88 -10.12 -29.77
N SER A 253 -24.85 -10.79 -28.62
CA SER A 253 -24.09 -10.35 -27.45
C SER A 253 -22.58 -10.44 -27.66
N VAL A 254 -22.10 -11.50 -28.32
CA VAL A 254 -20.71 -11.61 -28.77
C VAL A 254 -20.40 -10.51 -29.79
N GLY A 255 -21.27 -10.30 -30.78
CA GLY A 255 -21.13 -9.22 -31.76
C GLY A 255 -21.08 -7.83 -31.13
N TYR A 256 -21.94 -7.56 -30.15
CA TYR A 256 -21.95 -6.31 -29.38
C TYR A 256 -20.67 -6.15 -28.55
N SER A 257 -20.19 -7.21 -27.92
CA SER A 257 -18.91 -7.21 -27.18
C SER A 257 -17.74 -6.89 -28.09
N LEU A 258 -17.69 -7.50 -29.29
CA LEU A 258 -16.69 -7.19 -30.31
C LEU A 258 -16.80 -5.74 -30.79
N PHE A 259 -18.01 -5.23 -31.00
CA PHE A 259 -18.23 -3.82 -31.37
C PHE A 259 -17.74 -2.86 -30.27
N LEU A 260 -17.95 -3.16 -28.99
CA LEU A 260 -17.40 -2.36 -27.90
C LEU A 260 -15.87 -2.37 -27.92
N ILE A 261 -15.26 -3.55 -28.08
CA ILE A 261 -13.79 -3.71 -28.06
C ILE A 261 -13.12 -3.07 -29.28
N PHE A 262 -13.68 -3.22 -30.48
CA PHE A 262 -13.04 -2.78 -31.73
C PHE A 262 -13.56 -1.44 -32.26
N GLY A 263 -14.77 -1.02 -31.89
CA GLY A 263 -15.36 0.25 -32.32
C GLY A 263 -15.32 1.32 -31.24
N VAL A 264 -15.90 1.04 -30.07
CA VAL A 264 -16.06 2.04 -29.00
C VAL A 264 -14.74 2.29 -28.26
N ARG A 265 -13.98 1.24 -27.93
CA ARG A 265 -12.70 1.37 -27.21
C ARG A 265 -11.69 2.28 -27.91
N PRO A 266 -11.38 2.14 -29.21
CA PRO A 266 -10.42 3.04 -29.86
C PRO A 266 -10.93 4.49 -29.91
N CYS A 267 -12.23 4.70 -30.10
CA CYS A 267 -12.83 6.05 -30.05
C CYS A 267 -12.69 6.68 -28.66
N PHE A 268 -13.00 5.89 -27.61
CA PHE A 268 -12.84 6.31 -26.22
C PHE A 268 -11.38 6.61 -25.88
N MET A 269 -10.44 5.76 -26.32
CA MET A 269 -9.00 5.98 -26.12
C MET A 269 -8.50 7.22 -26.87
N PHE A 270 -8.96 7.45 -28.10
CA PHE A 270 -8.64 8.65 -28.87
C PHE A 270 -9.11 9.92 -28.16
N MET A 271 -10.34 9.90 -27.64
CA MET A 271 -10.89 11.01 -26.86
C MET A 271 -10.07 11.29 -25.59
N LEU A 272 -9.71 10.24 -24.84
CA LEU A 272 -8.93 10.36 -23.61
C LEU A 272 -7.51 10.91 -23.85
N ARG A 273 -6.87 10.50 -24.96
CA ARG A 273 -5.58 11.06 -25.39
C ARG A 273 -5.69 12.53 -25.77
N LYS A 274 -6.73 12.90 -26.53
CA LYS A 274 -6.95 14.28 -26.98
C LYS A 274 -7.25 15.24 -25.81
N THR A 275 -7.91 14.76 -24.77
CA THR A 275 -8.22 15.56 -23.56
C THR A 275 -7.12 15.54 -22.50
N GLY A 276 -6.01 14.80 -22.71
CA GLY A 276 -4.93 14.68 -21.73
C GLY A 276 -5.34 14.01 -20.39
N SER A 277 -6.54 13.42 -20.33
CA SER A 277 -7.12 12.87 -19.10
C SER A 277 -6.44 11.57 -18.64
N LEU A 278 -5.65 10.93 -19.52
CA LEU A 278 -4.82 9.78 -19.15
C LEU A 278 -3.71 10.14 -18.14
N ALA A 279 -3.12 11.34 -18.24
CA ALA A 279 -2.02 11.77 -17.35
C ALA A 279 -2.53 12.62 -16.18
N ASN A 280 -3.41 13.59 -16.46
CA ASN A 280 -3.88 14.54 -15.45
C ASN A 280 -5.06 14.01 -14.63
N GLY A 281 -5.70 12.92 -15.07
CA GLY A 281 -6.91 12.35 -14.46
C GLY A 281 -8.20 12.77 -15.17
N PRO A 282 -9.34 12.11 -14.85
CA PRO A 282 -10.60 12.33 -15.53
C PRO A 282 -11.17 13.72 -15.21
N THR A 283 -11.35 14.54 -16.25
CA THR A 283 -12.14 15.78 -16.18
C THR A 283 -13.62 15.46 -15.96
N GLN A 284 -14.41 16.42 -15.46
CA GLN A 284 -15.85 16.25 -15.24
C GLN A 284 -16.58 15.77 -16.51
N THR A 285 -16.20 16.30 -17.67
CA THR A 285 -16.74 15.90 -18.97
C THR A 285 -16.45 14.43 -19.29
N VAL A 286 -15.23 13.96 -19.01
CA VAL A 286 -14.86 12.56 -19.26
C VAL A 286 -15.60 11.61 -18.31
N VAL A 287 -15.80 11.99 -17.04
CA VAL A 287 -16.64 11.23 -16.12
C VAL A 287 -18.07 11.15 -16.66
N ALA A 288 -18.65 12.28 -17.09
CA ALA A 288 -20.00 12.33 -17.64
C ALA A 288 -20.16 11.45 -18.89
N VAL A 289 -19.21 11.51 -19.83
CA VAL A 289 -19.20 10.66 -21.03
C VAL A 289 -19.08 9.18 -20.65
N THR A 290 -18.25 8.85 -19.65
CA THR A 290 -18.09 7.45 -19.22
C THR A 290 -19.37 6.92 -18.57
N VAL A 291 -20.02 7.68 -17.69
CA VAL A 291 -21.32 7.30 -17.10
C VAL A 291 -22.40 7.20 -18.19
N LEU A 292 -22.42 8.10 -19.16
CA LEU A 292 -23.35 8.01 -20.30
C LEU A 292 -23.11 6.73 -21.11
N LEU A 293 -21.85 6.35 -21.33
CA LEU A 293 -21.49 5.12 -22.02
C LEU A 293 -21.94 3.87 -21.24
N VAL A 294 -21.77 3.88 -19.91
CA VAL A 294 -22.26 2.83 -19.01
C VAL A 294 -23.77 2.67 -19.11
N LEU A 295 -24.52 3.79 -19.02
CA LEU A 295 -25.98 3.76 -19.12
C LEU A 295 -26.47 3.34 -20.52
N ALA A 296 -25.81 3.82 -21.58
CA ALA A 296 -26.11 3.40 -22.94
C ALA A 296 -25.86 1.90 -23.13
N SER A 297 -24.75 1.37 -22.61
CA SER A 297 -24.46 -0.06 -22.71
C SER A 297 -25.42 -0.93 -21.91
N ALA A 298 -25.79 -0.48 -20.70
CA ALA A 298 -26.81 -1.13 -19.90
C ALA A 298 -28.18 -1.17 -20.61
N PHE A 299 -28.54 -0.09 -21.30
CA PHE A 299 -29.74 -0.03 -22.12
C PHE A 299 -29.70 -1.01 -23.31
N PHE A 300 -28.62 -1.02 -24.09
CA PHE A 300 -28.49 -1.93 -25.25
C PHE A 300 -28.47 -3.40 -24.84
N THR A 301 -27.78 -3.76 -23.75
CA THR A 301 -27.77 -5.15 -23.26
C THR A 301 -29.15 -5.58 -22.77
N GLY A 302 -29.91 -4.69 -22.13
CA GLY A 302 -31.32 -4.90 -21.80
C GLY A 302 -32.20 -5.19 -23.02
N ILE A 303 -32.00 -4.46 -24.13
CA ILE A 303 -32.73 -4.68 -25.39
C ILE A 303 -32.41 -6.04 -26.01
N ILE A 304 -31.15 -6.47 -25.94
CA ILE A 304 -30.71 -7.77 -26.47
C ILE A 304 -31.36 -8.95 -25.71
N GLY A 305 -31.91 -8.71 -24.52
CA GLY A 305 -32.51 -9.75 -23.67
C GLY A 305 -31.54 -10.33 -22.63
N ILE A 306 -30.39 -9.66 -22.44
CA ILE A 306 -29.43 -9.90 -21.35
C ILE A 306 -29.70 -8.91 -20.23
N HIS A 307 -29.28 -9.23 -19.00
CA HIS A 307 -29.44 -8.31 -17.87
C HIS A 307 -28.62 -7.01 -18.08
N PRO A 308 -29.16 -5.80 -17.83
CA PRO A 308 -28.48 -4.52 -18.08
C PRO A 308 -27.10 -4.34 -17.42
N ILE A 309 -26.86 -5.05 -16.32
CA ILE A 309 -25.60 -5.00 -15.56
C ILE A 309 -24.40 -5.48 -16.40
N PHE A 310 -24.63 -6.36 -17.37
CA PHE A 310 -23.58 -6.88 -18.24
C PHE A 310 -23.00 -5.79 -19.15
N GLY A 311 -23.83 -4.88 -19.65
CA GLY A 311 -23.34 -3.74 -20.44
C GLY A 311 -22.43 -2.85 -19.62
N ALA A 312 -22.81 -2.57 -18.37
CA ALA A 312 -22.00 -1.78 -17.46
C ALA A 312 -20.63 -2.42 -17.18
N PHE A 313 -20.62 -3.73 -16.90
CA PHE A 313 -19.40 -4.51 -16.69
C PHE A 313 -18.49 -4.50 -17.93
N MET A 314 -19.05 -4.64 -19.14
CA MET A 314 -18.28 -4.60 -20.39
C MET A 314 -17.60 -3.25 -20.63
N ILE A 315 -18.26 -2.14 -20.29
CA ILE A 315 -17.64 -0.80 -20.36
C ILE A 315 -16.50 -0.67 -19.34
N GLY A 316 -16.65 -1.25 -18.14
CA GLY A 316 -15.58 -1.31 -17.15
C GLY A 316 -14.35 -2.05 -17.67
N LEU A 317 -14.54 -3.28 -18.21
CA LEU A 317 -13.46 -4.08 -18.79
C LEU A 317 -12.76 -3.41 -19.99
N MET A 318 -13.49 -2.56 -20.72
CA MET A 318 -12.98 -1.86 -21.89
C MET A 318 -12.09 -0.66 -21.51
N ALA A 319 -12.30 -0.08 -20.33
CA ALA A 319 -11.61 1.14 -19.91
C ALA A 319 -10.10 0.90 -19.75
N PRO A 320 -9.25 1.90 -20.08
CA PRO A 320 -7.82 1.73 -19.96
C PRO A 320 -7.36 1.85 -18.50
N HIS A 321 -6.58 0.85 -18.06
CA HIS A 321 -5.86 0.88 -16.78
C HIS A 321 -4.56 1.70 -16.83
N GLU A 322 -4.02 1.95 -18.04
CA GLU A 322 -2.82 2.76 -18.26
C GLU A 322 -3.00 4.21 -17.79
N GLY A 323 -1.99 4.78 -17.12
CA GLY A 323 -2.00 6.17 -16.65
C GLY A 323 -2.81 6.42 -15.37
N GLY A 324 -3.32 5.37 -14.71
CA GLY A 324 -4.10 5.51 -13.48
C GLY A 324 -5.48 6.14 -13.69
N PHE A 325 -6.00 6.11 -14.92
CA PHE A 325 -7.34 6.60 -15.26
C PHE A 325 -8.43 5.80 -14.52
N ALA A 326 -8.39 4.46 -14.61
CA ALA A 326 -9.34 3.58 -13.94
C ALA A 326 -9.38 3.82 -12.43
N VAL A 327 -8.21 3.98 -11.80
CA VAL A 327 -8.06 4.28 -10.36
C VAL A 327 -8.76 5.60 -10.00
N LYS A 328 -8.43 6.69 -10.71
CA LYS A 328 -9.03 8.03 -10.43
C LYS A 328 -10.53 8.09 -10.74
N LEU A 329 -11.01 7.34 -11.73
CA LEU A 329 -12.42 7.27 -12.06
C LEU A 329 -13.21 6.50 -10.99
N THR A 330 -12.64 5.39 -10.51
CA THR A 330 -13.18 4.60 -9.40
C THR A 330 -13.29 5.47 -8.16
N GLU A 331 -12.24 6.19 -7.76
CA GLU A 331 -12.26 7.10 -6.60
C GLU A 331 -13.38 8.15 -6.62
N LYS A 332 -13.80 8.61 -7.81
CA LYS A 332 -14.87 9.62 -7.94
C LYS A 332 -16.27 9.03 -7.79
N LEU A 333 -16.45 7.74 -8.09
CA LEU A 333 -17.77 7.10 -8.16
C LEU A 333 -18.00 6.12 -7.01
N GLU A 334 -16.95 5.49 -6.49
CA GLU A 334 -16.97 4.47 -5.44
C GLU A 334 -17.65 4.99 -4.16
N ASP A 335 -17.34 6.20 -3.69
CA ASP A 335 -17.95 6.75 -2.47
C ASP A 335 -19.47 6.87 -2.60
N LEU A 336 -19.96 7.35 -3.75
CA LEU A 336 -21.39 7.46 -4.02
C LEU A 336 -22.05 6.08 -4.12
N VAL A 337 -21.43 5.16 -4.85
CA VAL A 337 -21.98 3.81 -5.09
C VAL A 337 -21.98 3.00 -3.79
N SER A 338 -20.90 3.02 -3.02
CA SER A 338 -20.72 2.23 -1.81
C SER A 338 -21.47 2.77 -0.59
N VAL A 339 -21.64 4.09 -0.46
CA VAL A 339 -22.33 4.67 0.70
C VAL A 339 -23.85 4.67 0.52
N LEU A 340 -24.33 4.95 -0.69
CA LEU A 340 -25.77 5.11 -0.96
C LEU A 340 -26.37 3.90 -1.66
N PHE A 341 -25.80 3.50 -2.81
CA PHE A 341 -26.47 2.58 -3.73
C PHE A 341 -26.34 1.10 -3.37
N LEU A 342 -25.16 0.63 -2.97
CA LEU A 342 -24.93 -0.77 -2.59
C LEU A 342 -25.78 -1.19 -1.38
N PRO A 343 -25.86 -0.42 -0.28
CA PRO A 343 -26.73 -0.76 0.85
C PRO A 343 -28.21 -0.92 0.44
N LEU A 344 -28.72 -0.09 -0.48
CA LEU A 344 -30.08 -0.21 -0.97
C LEU A 344 -30.30 -1.51 -1.75
N TYR A 345 -29.32 -1.91 -2.57
CA TYR A 345 -29.38 -3.15 -3.32
C TYR A 345 -29.39 -4.39 -2.41
N PHE A 346 -28.51 -4.45 -1.41
CA PHE A 346 -28.51 -5.59 -0.47
C PHE A 346 -29.68 -5.55 0.49
N ALA A 347 -30.20 -4.37 0.82
CA ALA A 347 -31.47 -4.26 1.53
C ALA A 347 -32.61 -4.88 0.70
N LEU A 348 -32.70 -4.61 -0.61
CA LEU A 348 -33.69 -5.25 -1.50
C LEU A 348 -33.57 -6.79 -1.47
N SER A 349 -32.34 -7.29 -1.52
CA SER A 349 -32.06 -8.72 -1.47
C SER A 349 -32.46 -9.34 -0.12
N GLY A 350 -32.12 -8.68 0.99
CA GLY A 350 -32.48 -9.14 2.33
C GLY A 350 -33.99 -9.02 2.63
N LEU A 351 -34.68 -8.00 2.11
CA LEU A 351 -36.14 -7.86 2.18
C LEU A 351 -36.86 -9.02 1.50
N SER A 352 -36.26 -9.59 0.44
CA SER A 352 -36.78 -10.78 -0.25
C SER A 352 -36.50 -12.08 0.51
N THR A 353 -35.61 -12.06 1.50
CA THR A 353 -35.18 -13.22 2.28
C THR A 353 -36.13 -13.48 3.45
N ASN A 354 -36.70 -14.68 3.52
CA ASN A 354 -37.64 -15.05 4.57
C ASN A 354 -37.21 -16.32 5.29
N LEU A 355 -36.52 -16.16 6.43
CA LEU A 355 -36.08 -17.25 7.29
C LEU A 355 -37.25 -18.02 7.91
N GLY A 356 -38.45 -17.44 7.98
CA GLY A 356 -39.66 -18.14 8.43
C GLY A 356 -40.08 -19.29 7.51
N LEU A 357 -39.63 -19.31 6.25
CA LEU A 357 -39.91 -20.39 5.31
C LEU A 357 -39.05 -21.65 5.56
N LEU A 358 -38.01 -21.54 6.41
CA LEU A 358 -37.13 -22.64 6.81
C LEU A 358 -37.66 -23.25 8.12
N ASN A 359 -38.88 -23.77 8.08
CA ASN A 359 -39.59 -24.30 9.26
C ASN A 359 -39.54 -25.84 9.36
N ASN A 360 -39.12 -26.53 8.30
CA ASN A 360 -39.11 -27.99 8.22
C ASN A 360 -37.69 -28.56 8.41
N GLY A 361 -37.58 -29.74 9.04
CA GLY A 361 -36.30 -30.44 9.22
C GLY A 361 -35.61 -30.79 7.90
N ILE A 362 -36.37 -31.15 6.87
CA ILE A 362 -35.86 -31.42 5.51
C ILE A 362 -35.25 -30.15 4.89
N THR A 363 -35.90 -29.00 5.04
CA THR A 363 -35.38 -27.72 4.52
C THR A 363 -34.09 -27.33 5.23
N TRP A 364 -33.99 -27.50 6.55
CA TRP A 364 -32.74 -27.29 7.28
C TRP A 364 -31.65 -28.28 6.89
N ALA A 365 -31.99 -29.54 6.59
CA ALA A 365 -31.05 -30.51 6.05
C ALA A 365 -30.49 -30.05 4.70
N TYR A 366 -31.31 -29.46 3.82
CA TYR A 366 -30.83 -28.83 2.59
C TYR A 366 -29.98 -27.58 2.83
N VAL A 367 -30.31 -26.75 3.83
CA VAL A 367 -29.44 -25.61 4.22
C VAL A 367 -28.05 -26.11 4.60
N VAL A 368 -27.98 -27.06 5.53
CA VAL A 368 -26.70 -27.62 5.98
C VAL A 368 -25.99 -28.34 4.84
N GLY A 369 -26.71 -29.09 4.01
CA GLY A 369 -26.16 -29.80 2.85
C GLY A 369 -25.57 -28.85 1.80
N VAL A 370 -26.29 -27.78 1.44
CA VAL A 370 -25.82 -26.75 0.51
C VAL A 370 -24.60 -26.02 1.08
N CYS A 371 -24.64 -25.63 2.35
CA CYS A 371 -23.48 -25.03 3.04
C CYS A 371 -22.27 -25.95 3.03
N ALA A 372 -22.44 -27.21 3.42
CA ALA A 372 -21.37 -28.20 3.48
C ALA A 372 -20.76 -28.41 2.09
N VAL A 373 -21.58 -28.62 1.07
CA VAL A 373 -21.08 -28.85 -0.28
C VAL A 373 -20.42 -27.61 -0.88
N ALA A 374 -20.95 -26.42 -0.62
CA ALA A 374 -20.29 -25.17 -1.04
C ALA A 374 -18.89 -25.08 -0.41
N TRP A 375 -18.79 -25.38 0.89
CA TRP A 375 -17.55 -25.29 1.64
C TRP A 375 -16.53 -26.36 1.20
N PHE A 376 -16.94 -27.63 1.17
CA PHE A 376 -16.08 -28.73 0.76
C PHE A 376 -15.68 -28.65 -0.70
N GLY A 377 -16.60 -28.33 -1.61
CA GLY A 377 -16.31 -28.24 -3.03
C GLY A 377 -15.25 -27.18 -3.35
N LYS A 378 -15.38 -26.00 -2.73
CA LYS A 378 -14.44 -24.88 -2.91
C LYS A 378 -13.10 -25.13 -2.23
N ILE A 379 -13.11 -25.56 -0.98
CA ILE A 379 -11.87 -25.84 -0.24
C ILE A 379 -11.10 -26.97 -0.92
N ALA A 380 -11.77 -28.08 -1.25
CA ALA A 380 -11.11 -29.22 -1.89
C ALA A 380 -10.56 -28.84 -3.27
N GLY A 381 -11.33 -28.16 -4.11
CA GLY A 381 -10.88 -27.73 -5.44
C GLY A 381 -9.63 -26.84 -5.39
N GLY A 382 -9.65 -25.81 -4.52
CA GLY A 382 -8.50 -24.91 -4.36
C GLY A 382 -7.29 -25.60 -3.72
N THR A 383 -7.51 -26.48 -2.74
CA THR A 383 -6.41 -27.19 -2.03
C THR A 383 -5.74 -28.21 -2.94
N ILE A 384 -6.51 -29.01 -3.68
CA ILE A 384 -5.96 -30.04 -4.58
C ILE A 384 -5.17 -29.37 -5.70
N ALA A 385 -5.74 -28.34 -6.36
CA ALA A 385 -5.06 -27.66 -7.45
C ALA A 385 -3.77 -26.97 -7.00
N SER A 386 -3.79 -26.23 -5.89
CA SER A 386 -2.58 -25.59 -5.38
C SER A 386 -1.51 -26.62 -4.93
N ARG A 387 -1.93 -27.75 -4.35
CA ARG A 387 -1.00 -28.81 -3.93
C ARG A 387 -0.32 -29.48 -5.13
N LEU A 388 -1.04 -29.71 -6.22
CA LEU A 388 -0.49 -30.26 -7.47
C LEU A 388 0.54 -29.31 -8.11
N ASN A 389 0.49 -28.01 -7.80
CA ASN A 389 1.46 -27.01 -8.25
C ASN A 389 2.63 -26.80 -7.26
N GLY A 390 2.80 -27.66 -6.26
CA GLY A 390 3.97 -27.67 -5.38
C GLY A 390 3.88 -26.79 -4.13
N LEU A 391 2.72 -26.23 -3.80
CA LEU A 391 2.53 -25.46 -2.55
C LEU A 391 2.44 -26.38 -1.31
N VAL A 392 2.83 -25.85 -0.14
CA VAL A 392 2.72 -26.60 1.12
C VAL A 392 1.27 -26.73 1.57
N TRP A 393 0.94 -27.81 2.29
CA TRP A 393 -0.43 -28.12 2.72
C TRP A 393 -1.19 -26.96 3.37
N ARG A 394 -0.52 -26.18 4.24
CA ARG A 394 -1.15 -25.03 4.90
C ARG A 394 -1.41 -23.87 3.93
N GLU A 395 -0.49 -23.60 2.99
CA GLU A 395 -0.73 -22.61 1.92
C GLU A 395 -1.90 -23.08 1.05
N SER A 396 -1.92 -24.35 0.65
CA SER A 396 -2.97 -24.93 -0.18
C SER A 396 -4.36 -24.84 0.45
N PHE A 397 -4.47 -25.19 1.74
CA PHE A 397 -5.75 -25.11 2.46
C PHE A 397 -6.20 -23.64 2.65
N THR A 398 -5.25 -22.72 2.87
CA THR A 398 -5.52 -21.28 2.93
C THR A 398 -6.08 -20.76 1.61
N ILE A 399 -5.51 -21.18 0.46
CA ILE A 399 -6.03 -20.87 -0.87
C ILE A 399 -7.46 -21.39 -1.05
N GLY A 400 -7.73 -22.63 -0.65
CA GLY A 400 -9.08 -23.22 -0.70
C GLY A 400 -10.11 -22.45 0.15
N CYS A 401 -9.74 -22.06 1.37
CA CYS A 401 -10.60 -21.26 2.24
C CYS A 401 -10.88 -19.88 1.62
N LEU A 402 -9.85 -19.20 1.12
CA LEU A 402 -10.00 -17.90 0.46
C LEU A 402 -10.86 -17.98 -0.80
N MET A 403 -10.74 -19.04 -1.60
CA MET A 403 -11.59 -19.29 -2.78
C MET A 403 -13.06 -19.58 -2.44
N SER A 404 -13.35 -19.97 -1.20
CA SER A 404 -14.71 -20.13 -0.68
C SER A 404 -15.38 -18.81 -0.30
N CYS A 405 -14.65 -17.69 -0.43
CA CYS A 405 -15.21 -16.36 -0.24
C CYS A 405 -16.35 -16.11 -1.22
N LYS A 406 -17.52 -15.90 -0.62
CA LYS A 406 -18.73 -15.51 -1.31
C LYS A 406 -18.98 -14.04 -1.05
N GLY A 407 -19.89 -13.43 -1.80
CA GLY A 407 -19.97 -11.97 -1.74
C GLY A 407 -21.01 -11.35 -2.63
N LEU A 408 -20.77 -10.08 -2.94
CA LEU A 408 -21.64 -9.18 -3.70
C LEU A 408 -22.16 -9.85 -4.97
N VAL A 409 -21.24 -10.39 -5.78
CA VAL A 409 -21.53 -10.98 -7.09
C VAL A 409 -22.49 -12.16 -7.02
N GLU A 410 -22.33 -13.04 -6.04
CA GLU A 410 -23.21 -14.21 -5.91
C GLU A 410 -24.63 -13.80 -5.51
N LEU A 411 -24.77 -12.86 -4.58
CA LEU A 411 -26.09 -12.36 -4.20
C LEU A 411 -26.78 -11.69 -5.40
N ILE A 412 -26.00 -11.04 -6.28
CA ILE A 412 -26.52 -10.48 -7.52
C ILE A 412 -27.07 -11.58 -8.42
N VAL A 413 -26.31 -12.66 -8.63
CA VAL A 413 -26.74 -13.84 -9.40
C VAL A 413 -28.01 -14.44 -8.81
N LEU A 414 -28.07 -14.60 -7.49
CA LEU A 414 -29.25 -15.14 -6.80
C LEU A 414 -30.49 -14.24 -6.97
N ASN A 415 -30.34 -12.92 -6.88
CA ASN A 415 -31.46 -11.99 -7.11
C ASN A 415 -31.94 -12.05 -8.56
N ILE A 416 -31.03 -12.15 -9.53
CA ILE A 416 -31.39 -12.30 -10.95
C ILE A 416 -32.15 -13.61 -11.16
N GLY A 417 -31.68 -14.72 -10.57
CA GLY A 417 -32.38 -16.00 -10.62
C GLY A 417 -33.76 -15.97 -9.95
N PHE A 418 -33.89 -15.24 -8.84
CA PHE A 418 -35.16 -15.04 -8.16
C PHE A 418 -36.14 -14.20 -8.97
N GLN A 419 -35.68 -13.09 -9.57
CA GLN A 419 -36.49 -12.25 -10.47
C GLN A 419 -36.91 -12.98 -11.74
N ALA A 420 -36.03 -13.82 -12.30
CA ALA A 420 -36.32 -14.70 -13.41
C ALA A 420 -37.20 -15.92 -13.02
N LYS A 421 -37.64 -16.00 -11.76
CA LYS A 421 -38.47 -17.09 -11.20
C LYS A 421 -37.85 -18.48 -11.35
N ILE A 422 -36.52 -18.54 -11.36
CA ILE A 422 -35.73 -19.78 -11.35
C ILE A 422 -35.68 -20.36 -9.94
N LEU A 423 -35.50 -19.49 -8.96
CA LEU A 423 -35.45 -19.85 -7.55
C LEU A 423 -36.77 -19.53 -6.86
N SER A 424 -37.26 -20.46 -6.03
CA SER A 424 -38.33 -20.14 -5.08
C SER A 424 -37.80 -19.22 -4.00
N GLN A 425 -38.68 -18.51 -3.30
CA GLN A 425 -38.25 -17.68 -2.17
C GLN A 425 -37.54 -18.52 -1.08
N ARG A 426 -37.93 -19.78 -0.92
CA ARG A 426 -37.28 -20.73 0.00
C ARG A 426 -35.87 -21.06 -0.48
N THR A 427 -35.71 -21.50 -1.73
CA THR A 427 -34.38 -21.82 -2.28
C THR A 427 -33.48 -20.59 -2.28
N PHE A 428 -33.99 -19.42 -2.68
CA PHE A 428 -33.26 -18.16 -2.60
C PHE A 428 -32.75 -17.91 -1.17
N THR A 429 -33.61 -18.08 -0.16
CA THR A 429 -33.22 -17.94 1.26
C THR A 429 -32.14 -18.94 1.68
N ILE A 430 -32.21 -20.21 1.22
CA ILE A 430 -31.18 -21.22 1.49
C ILE A 430 -29.81 -20.76 0.96
N PHE A 431 -29.76 -20.27 -0.28
CA PHE A 431 -28.51 -19.81 -0.88
C PHE A 431 -27.99 -18.50 -0.26
N VAL A 432 -28.87 -17.57 0.13
CA VAL A 432 -28.47 -16.37 0.88
C VAL A 432 -27.83 -16.74 2.23
N VAL A 433 -28.44 -17.68 2.97
CA VAL A 433 -27.87 -18.18 4.23
C VAL A 433 -26.51 -18.83 4.00
N MET A 434 -26.39 -19.68 2.97
CA MET A 434 -25.12 -20.30 2.62
C MET A 434 -24.04 -19.25 2.31
N ALA A 435 -24.34 -18.25 1.47
CA ALA A 435 -23.38 -17.19 1.12
C ALA A 435 -22.91 -16.40 2.35
N LEU A 436 -23.82 -16.10 3.29
CA LEU A 436 -23.48 -15.43 4.54
C LEU A 436 -22.58 -16.30 5.44
N VAL A 437 -22.94 -17.56 5.64
CA VAL A 437 -22.20 -18.48 6.52
C VAL A 437 -20.80 -18.75 5.98
N THR A 438 -20.66 -19.05 4.69
CA THR A 438 -19.35 -19.34 4.09
C THR A 438 -18.44 -18.11 4.13
N THR A 439 -18.97 -16.92 3.81
CA THR A 439 -18.18 -15.68 3.83
C THR A 439 -17.75 -15.30 5.23
N PHE A 440 -18.67 -15.37 6.20
CA PHE A 440 -18.35 -15.09 7.60
C PHE A 440 -17.29 -16.03 8.15
N ALA A 441 -17.29 -17.31 7.73
CA ALA A 441 -16.32 -18.31 8.15
C ALA A 441 -14.94 -18.17 7.48
N THR A 442 -14.86 -17.60 6.27
CA THR A 442 -13.60 -17.47 5.50
C THR A 442 -12.54 -16.64 6.23
N THR A 443 -12.89 -15.47 6.76
CA THR A 443 -11.95 -14.57 7.46
C THR A 443 -11.30 -15.24 8.69
N PRO A 444 -12.06 -15.75 9.69
CA PRO A 444 -11.47 -16.37 10.87
C PRO A 444 -10.68 -17.65 10.53
N LEU A 445 -11.14 -18.46 9.57
CA LEU A 445 -10.38 -19.63 9.10
C LEU A 445 -9.02 -19.24 8.53
N THR A 446 -8.98 -18.21 7.68
CA THR A 446 -7.74 -17.74 7.06
C THR A 446 -6.73 -17.27 8.11
N VAL A 447 -7.19 -16.52 9.11
CA VAL A 447 -6.33 -16.06 10.23
C VAL A 447 -5.77 -17.23 11.04
N TRP A 448 -6.59 -18.27 11.27
CA TRP A 448 -6.17 -19.46 12.01
C TRP A 448 -5.16 -20.32 11.22
N LEU A 449 -5.38 -20.47 9.91
CA LEU A 449 -4.55 -21.31 9.04
C LEU A 449 -3.21 -20.67 8.70
N TYR A 450 -3.20 -19.35 8.49
CA TYR A 450 -2.05 -18.62 7.95
C TYR A 450 -1.62 -17.43 8.84
N PRO A 451 -1.19 -17.69 10.09
CA PRO A 451 -0.81 -16.64 11.04
C PRO A 451 0.55 -15.99 10.68
N PRO A 452 0.82 -14.75 11.15
CA PRO A 452 2.03 -13.99 10.77
C PRO A 452 3.36 -14.69 11.10
N TRP A 453 3.42 -15.46 12.19
CA TRP A 453 4.62 -16.22 12.55
C TRP A 453 4.94 -17.31 11.52
N TYR A 454 3.91 -17.94 10.95
CA TYR A 454 4.07 -19.00 9.97
C TYR A 454 4.51 -18.43 8.62
N GLN A 455 3.99 -17.25 8.27
CA GLN A 455 4.42 -16.50 7.09
C GLN A 455 5.92 -16.25 7.13
N ARG A 456 6.42 -15.67 8.24
CA ARG A 456 7.84 -15.38 8.43
C ARG A 456 8.70 -16.64 8.42
N LYS A 457 8.25 -17.73 9.07
CA LYS A 457 8.96 -19.02 9.04
C LYS A 457 9.07 -19.53 7.59
N LEU A 458 7.99 -19.50 6.84
CA LEU A 458 7.96 -20.03 5.49
C LEU A 458 8.82 -19.20 4.52
N GLU A 459 8.83 -17.88 4.66
CA GLU A 459 9.72 -16.99 3.89
C GLU A 459 11.19 -17.30 4.17
N LEU A 460 11.58 -17.44 5.44
CA LEU A 460 12.95 -17.78 5.82
C LEU A 460 13.37 -19.16 5.29
N TRP A 461 12.46 -20.13 5.29
CA TRP A 461 12.70 -21.47 4.75
C TRP A 461 12.83 -21.43 3.22
N LYS A 462 11.95 -20.70 2.51
CA LYS A 462 12.05 -20.51 1.04
C LYS A 462 13.32 -19.76 0.64
N GLN A 463 13.85 -18.90 1.50
CA GLN A 463 15.13 -18.21 1.32
C GLN A 463 16.35 -19.08 1.64
N GLY A 464 16.18 -20.33 2.09
CA GLY A 464 17.27 -21.23 2.47
C GLY A 464 18.04 -20.81 3.73
N LYS A 465 17.49 -19.89 4.54
CA LYS A 465 18.14 -19.37 5.75
C LYS A 465 17.89 -20.26 6.97
N ILE A 466 16.84 -21.07 6.94
CA ILE A 466 16.47 -22.00 8.01
C ILE A 466 16.06 -23.36 7.42
N ASP A 467 16.31 -24.42 8.18
CA ASP A 467 15.74 -25.74 7.94
C ASP A 467 14.23 -25.73 8.23
N TRP A 468 13.53 -26.77 7.77
CA TRP A 468 12.08 -26.92 8.00
C TRP A 468 11.72 -26.92 9.50
N ASP A 469 12.64 -27.39 10.35
CA ASP A 469 12.48 -27.41 11.80
C ASP A 469 12.72 -26.04 12.46
N GLY A 470 13.23 -25.06 11.71
CA GLY A 470 13.45 -23.69 12.18
C GLY A 470 14.88 -23.37 12.62
N ASN A 471 15.82 -24.31 12.45
CA ASN A 471 17.23 -24.08 12.75
C ASN A 471 17.89 -23.26 11.64
N PRO A 472 18.74 -22.27 11.95
CA PRO A 472 19.47 -21.51 10.93
C PRO A 472 20.50 -22.39 10.21
N ILE A 473 20.50 -22.35 8.87
CA ILE A 473 21.51 -23.00 8.05
C ILE A 473 22.69 -22.04 7.96
N HIS A 474 23.78 -22.34 8.67
CA HIS A 474 25.04 -21.64 8.51
C HIS A 474 25.72 -22.15 7.23
N HIS A 475 26.02 -21.26 6.29
CA HIS A 475 26.96 -21.57 5.22
C HIS A 475 28.36 -21.53 5.83
N ASP A 476 29.11 -22.64 5.77
CA ASP A 476 30.44 -22.87 6.34
C ASP A 476 31.57 -21.98 5.77
N ASP A 477 31.27 -20.81 5.19
CA ASP A 477 32.27 -19.89 4.63
C ASP A 477 32.93 -18.97 5.68
N ASP A 478 32.48 -19.02 6.95
CA ASP A 478 33.04 -18.22 8.04
C ASP A 478 34.23 -18.92 8.76
N ALA A 479 34.73 -20.05 8.24
CA ALA A 479 35.78 -20.84 8.88
C ALA A 479 37.23 -20.49 8.47
N ASP A 480 37.43 -19.59 7.51
CA ASP A 480 38.77 -19.24 6.98
C ASP A 480 39.20 -17.78 7.30
N GLU A 481 38.81 -17.26 8.47
CA GLU A 481 39.29 -15.96 9.00
C GLU A 481 40.65 -16.08 9.70
N GLY A 482 41.62 -16.71 9.04
CA GLY A 482 42.89 -17.12 9.65
C GLY A 482 44.14 -16.33 9.30
N ASN A 483 44.32 -15.81 8.08
CA ASN A 483 45.64 -15.28 7.66
C ASN A 483 45.57 -14.23 6.52
N GLU A 484 45.79 -12.96 6.89
CA GLU A 484 46.34 -11.78 6.14
C GLU A 484 45.64 -10.46 6.57
N PRO A 485 46.31 -9.29 6.55
CA PRO A 485 46.26 -8.32 7.65
C PRO A 485 44.93 -7.57 7.78
N ASP A 486 44.35 -7.69 8.97
CA ASP A 486 42.94 -7.47 9.26
C ASP A 486 42.59 -6.06 9.80
N LEU A 487 43.43 -5.05 9.51
CA LEU A 487 43.29 -3.71 10.10
C LEU A 487 42.57 -2.70 9.20
N LEU A 488 42.59 -2.88 7.88
CA LEU A 488 41.87 -2.01 6.93
C LEU A 488 40.40 -2.39 6.74
N ARG A 489 39.98 -3.59 7.16
CA ARG A 489 38.58 -4.05 7.11
C ARG A 489 37.72 -3.51 8.26
N LYS A 490 38.32 -3.16 9.40
CA LYS A 490 37.63 -2.56 10.55
C LYS A 490 37.06 -1.16 10.30
N THR A 491 37.48 -0.47 9.24
CA THR A 491 37.00 0.88 8.88
C THR A 491 35.81 0.89 7.91
N ASP A 492 35.45 -0.25 7.29
CA ASP A 492 34.27 -0.34 6.43
C ASP A 492 33.00 -0.58 7.25
N VAL A 493 32.39 0.50 7.71
CA VAL A 493 31.24 0.44 8.62
C VAL A 493 29.90 0.29 7.89
N ALA A 494 29.84 0.66 6.61
CA ALA A 494 28.62 0.59 5.80
C ALA A 494 28.86 -0.22 4.52
N LYS A 495 28.63 -1.55 4.55
CA LYS A 495 28.74 -2.42 3.36
C LYS A 495 27.39 -2.65 2.69
N ARG A 496 26.33 -2.69 3.49
CA ARG A 496 24.94 -2.80 3.04
C ARG A 496 24.15 -1.59 3.48
N ILE A 497 23.77 -0.76 2.54
CA ILE A 497 23.09 0.52 2.81
C ILE A 497 21.64 0.42 2.35
N LEU A 498 20.70 0.80 3.22
CA LEU A 498 19.30 1.00 2.85
C LEU A 498 19.03 2.51 2.74
N VAL A 499 18.48 2.94 1.61
CA VAL A 499 18.20 4.34 1.31
C VAL A 499 16.70 4.53 1.18
N TYR A 500 16.12 5.46 1.95
CA TYR A 500 14.72 5.84 1.77
C TYR A 500 14.58 6.81 0.60
N LEU A 501 14.10 6.31 -0.55
CA LEU A 501 13.92 7.08 -1.77
C LEU A 501 12.67 7.95 -1.66
N ARG A 502 12.86 9.27 -1.72
CA ARG A 502 11.81 10.28 -1.86
C ARG A 502 12.14 11.24 -2.99
N LEU A 503 11.11 11.85 -3.61
CA LEU A 503 11.30 12.79 -4.71
C LEU A 503 12.01 14.10 -4.27
N ASP A 504 11.62 14.63 -3.11
CA ASP A 504 12.16 15.86 -2.53
C ASP A 504 13.62 15.69 -2.04
N GLY A 505 13.97 14.50 -1.54
CA GLY A 505 15.32 14.19 -1.05
C GLY A 505 16.30 13.60 -2.07
N LEU A 506 15.90 13.48 -3.35
CA LEU A 506 16.65 12.71 -4.34
C LEU A 506 18.05 13.27 -4.69
N PRO A 507 18.23 14.60 -4.84
CA PRO A 507 19.55 15.17 -5.14
C PRO A 507 20.59 14.88 -4.04
N SER A 508 20.20 15.04 -2.78
CA SER A 508 21.08 14.82 -1.63
C SER A 508 21.43 13.34 -1.45
N LEU A 509 20.51 12.44 -1.77
CA LEU A 509 20.81 11.01 -1.80
C LEU A 509 21.81 10.64 -2.90
N PHE A 510 21.69 11.21 -4.10
CA PHE A 510 22.65 10.97 -5.17
C PHE A 510 24.04 11.51 -4.85
N THR A 511 24.15 12.69 -4.23
CA THR A 511 25.46 13.21 -3.79
C THR A 511 26.09 12.30 -2.75
N MET A 512 25.31 11.83 -1.77
CA MET A 512 25.79 10.88 -0.75
C MET A 512 26.22 9.54 -1.36
N VAL A 513 25.40 8.97 -2.24
CA VAL A 513 25.70 7.69 -2.91
C VAL A 513 26.92 7.82 -3.85
N ASN A 514 27.11 8.98 -4.50
CA ASN A 514 28.29 9.25 -5.33
C ASN A 514 29.60 9.15 -4.55
N MET A 515 29.61 9.56 -3.27
CA MET A 515 30.83 9.51 -2.45
C MET A 515 31.30 8.08 -2.21
N PHE A 516 30.43 7.08 -2.37
CA PHE A 516 30.81 5.66 -2.30
C PHE A 516 31.36 5.07 -3.62
N ALA A 517 31.24 5.78 -4.74
CA ALA A 517 31.69 5.28 -6.03
C ALA A 517 33.23 5.33 -6.14
N HIS A 518 33.89 4.21 -5.85
CA HIS A 518 35.34 4.09 -6.03
C HIS A 518 35.67 3.51 -7.42
N LYS A 519 36.73 4.02 -8.05
CA LYS A 519 37.21 3.53 -9.35
C LYS A 519 37.89 2.18 -9.13
N HIS A 520 37.54 1.16 -9.90
CA HIS A 520 38.20 -0.15 -9.84
C HIS A 520 39.70 0.03 -10.14
N ASP A 521 40.57 -0.33 -9.20
CA ASP A 521 42.02 -0.37 -9.43
C ASP A 521 42.35 -1.31 -10.60
N GLU A 522 43.05 -0.77 -11.59
CA GLU A 522 43.65 -1.45 -12.74
C GLU A 522 44.86 -2.33 -12.32
N LEU A 523 44.72 -3.15 -11.28
CA LEU A 523 45.79 -4.04 -10.81
C LEU A 523 45.78 -5.44 -11.49
N TYR A 524 44.94 -5.64 -12.51
CA TYR A 524 44.79 -6.93 -13.22
C TYR A 524 45.55 -7.03 -14.56
N ASN A 525 46.54 -6.16 -14.81
CA ASN A 525 47.42 -6.24 -16.00
C ASN A 525 48.89 -6.51 -15.64
N GLN A 526 49.15 -7.47 -14.74
CA GLN A 526 50.48 -8.09 -14.68
C GLN A 526 50.40 -9.51 -15.23
N ASN A 527 51.01 -9.69 -16.40
CA ASN A 527 51.20 -10.98 -17.07
C ASN A 527 51.78 -12.02 -16.09
N PRO A 528 51.26 -13.25 -16.03
CA PRO A 528 51.92 -14.32 -15.28
C PRO A 528 53.25 -14.70 -15.95
N PRO A 529 54.28 -15.10 -15.17
CA PRO A 529 55.58 -15.44 -15.72
C PRO A 529 55.49 -16.75 -16.54
N ALA A 530 56.18 -16.78 -17.68
CA ALA A 530 56.29 -17.95 -18.52
C ALA A 530 56.98 -19.10 -17.75
N THR A 531 56.31 -20.24 -17.61
CA THR A 531 56.93 -21.48 -17.16
C THR A 531 56.76 -22.59 -18.19
N THR A 532 57.86 -23.31 -18.33
CA THR A 532 58.31 -24.19 -19.41
C THR A 532 57.49 -25.47 -19.53
N GLU A 533 57.43 -25.98 -20.77
CA GLU A 533 56.82 -27.25 -21.18
C GLU A 533 57.23 -28.43 -20.29
N GLY A 534 56.24 -29.22 -19.83
CA GLY A 534 56.50 -30.50 -19.17
C GLY A 534 55.27 -31.14 -18.53
N ASN A 535 54.75 -32.17 -19.21
CA ASN A 535 53.88 -33.25 -18.71
C ASN A 535 52.35 -33.02 -18.67
N ARG A 536 51.68 -33.65 -19.64
CA ARG A 536 50.21 -33.78 -19.77
C ARG A 536 49.70 -34.88 -18.83
N GLY A 537 48.68 -34.57 -18.02
CA GLY A 537 47.86 -35.61 -17.40
C GLY A 537 47.11 -35.29 -16.10
N TYR A 538 47.46 -34.23 -15.37
CA TYR A 538 46.85 -33.98 -14.04
C TYR A 538 46.76 -32.48 -13.66
N GLY A 539 46.65 -31.59 -14.66
CA GLY A 539 46.74 -30.14 -14.47
C GLY A 539 45.44 -29.35 -14.64
N ASP A 540 44.38 -29.93 -15.22
CA ASP A 540 43.15 -29.17 -15.53
C ASP A 540 42.23 -28.98 -14.33
N VAL A 541 42.29 -29.87 -13.33
CA VAL A 541 41.50 -29.74 -12.10
C VAL A 541 42.08 -28.68 -11.17
N VAL A 542 43.42 -28.55 -11.11
CA VAL A 542 44.10 -27.53 -10.30
C VAL A 542 43.99 -26.14 -10.94
N LYS A 543 44.07 -26.03 -12.27
CA LYS A 543 43.81 -24.76 -12.98
C LYS A 543 42.37 -24.29 -12.87
N ASN A 544 41.40 -25.21 -12.89
CA ASN A 544 40.00 -24.86 -12.64
C ASN A 544 39.73 -24.54 -11.17
N ALA A 545 40.48 -25.12 -10.23
CA ALA A 545 40.40 -24.79 -8.81
C ALA A 545 41.05 -23.42 -8.50
N GLU A 546 42.17 -23.06 -9.13
CA GLU A 546 42.78 -21.72 -9.06
C GLU A 546 41.96 -20.68 -9.84
N ALA A 547 41.31 -21.06 -10.93
CA ALA A 547 40.33 -20.22 -11.62
C ALA A 547 39.04 -20.06 -10.79
N LEU A 548 38.57 -21.09 -10.08
CA LEU A 548 37.46 -20.98 -9.13
C LEU A 548 37.85 -20.17 -7.90
N ALA A 549 39.09 -20.30 -7.40
CA ALA A 549 39.61 -19.54 -6.27
C ALA A 549 39.79 -18.06 -6.64
N SER A 550 40.26 -17.76 -7.86
CA SER A 550 40.31 -16.38 -8.35
C SER A 550 38.91 -15.80 -8.62
N VAL A 551 37.92 -16.61 -9.04
CA VAL A 551 36.50 -16.23 -9.06
C VAL A 551 35.90 -16.10 -7.65
N ALA A 552 36.38 -16.86 -6.67
CA ALA A 552 35.93 -16.79 -5.27
C ALA A 552 36.46 -15.56 -4.52
N THR A 553 37.55 -14.94 -4.98
CA THR A 553 38.06 -13.65 -4.46
C THR A 553 37.35 -12.41 -5.02
N LEU A 554 36.12 -12.55 -5.53
CA LEU A 554 35.25 -11.40 -5.81
C LEU A 554 34.94 -10.68 -4.49
N ARG A 555 35.67 -9.59 -4.20
CA ARG A 555 35.31 -8.63 -3.15
C ARG A 555 33.81 -8.33 -3.28
N ARG A 556 33.01 -8.64 -2.24
CA ARG A 556 31.56 -8.37 -2.25
C ARG A 556 31.37 -6.86 -2.52
N PRO A 557 30.78 -6.45 -3.66
CA PRO A 557 30.62 -5.03 -3.97
C PRO A 557 29.68 -4.39 -2.95
N LEU A 558 29.92 -3.13 -2.60
CA LEU A 558 29.02 -2.31 -1.79
C LEU A 558 27.59 -2.42 -2.33
N GLN A 559 26.64 -2.84 -1.49
CA GLN A 559 25.25 -3.04 -1.89
C GLN A 559 24.37 -1.92 -1.36
N ILE A 560 23.72 -1.19 -2.28
CA ILE A 560 22.84 -0.09 -1.94
C ILE A 560 21.42 -0.45 -2.36
N HIS A 561 20.52 -0.56 -1.40
CA HIS A 561 19.12 -0.85 -1.62
C HIS A 561 18.31 0.42 -1.39
N GLY A 562 17.57 0.86 -2.39
CA GLY A 562 16.64 1.97 -2.31
C GLY A 562 15.22 1.46 -2.09
N ILE A 563 14.50 2.05 -1.13
CA ILE A 563 13.09 1.75 -0.90
C ILE A 563 12.27 3.03 -0.99
N ARG A 564 11.23 3.03 -1.82
CA ARG A 564 10.24 4.11 -1.89
C ARG A 564 8.98 3.67 -1.16
N LEU A 565 8.49 4.48 -0.23
CA LEU A 565 7.24 4.21 0.51
C LEU A 565 6.12 5.07 -0.04
N MET A 566 5.00 4.44 -0.37
CA MET A 566 3.78 5.10 -0.81
C MET A 566 2.65 4.82 0.18
N GLU A 567 1.78 5.80 0.41
CA GLU A 567 0.67 5.66 1.35
C GLU A 567 -0.42 4.70 0.84
N LEU A 568 -0.87 3.78 1.70
CA LEU A 568 -2.03 2.92 1.49
C LEU A 568 -3.29 3.56 2.11
N THR A 569 -4.27 3.94 1.29
CA THR A 569 -5.57 4.42 1.78
C THR A 569 -6.61 3.29 1.82
N GLU A 570 -7.71 3.44 2.56
CA GLU A 570 -8.77 2.43 2.72
C GLU A 570 -9.65 2.19 1.46
N ARG A 571 -9.28 2.75 0.31
CA ARG A 571 -10.04 2.70 -0.95
C ARG A 571 -9.68 1.49 -1.82
N GLU A 572 -10.64 0.96 -2.58
CA GLU A 572 -10.39 -0.14 -3.53
C GLU A 572 -9.31 0.22 -4.57
N SER A 573 -9.24 1.51 -4.94
CA SER A 573 -8.21 2.10 -5.81
C SER A 573 -6.77 1.93 -5.29
N SER A 574 -6.59 1.92 -3.97
CA SER A 574 -5.28 1.73 -3.34
C SER A 574 -4.87 0.26 -3.36
N VAL A 575 -5.84 -0.66 -3.36
CA VAL A 575 -5.59 -2.10 -3.47
C VAL A 575 -5.13 -2.49 -4.88
N MET A 576 -5.70 -1.88 -5.93
CA MET A 576 -5.17 -2.02 -7.30
C MET A 576 -3.71 -1.52 -7.42
N ARG A 577 -3.34 -0.45 -6.71
CA ARG A 577 -1.94 0.01 -6.67
C ARG A 577 -1.01 -1.00 -5.99
N VAL A 578 -1.50 -1.71 -4.97
CA VAL A 578 -0.72 -2.75 -4.27
C VAL A 578 -0.50 -3.97 -5.15
N SER A 579 -1.49 -4.35 -5.96
CA SER A 579 -1.31 -5.46 -6.89
C SER A 579 -0.25 -5.09 -7.95
N GLU A 580 -0.23 -3.84 -8.45
CA GLU A 580 0.69 -3.42 -9.52
C GLU A 580 2.13 -3.09 -9.07
N ILE A 581 2.52 -3.35 -7.81
CA ILE A 581 3.79 -2.89 -7.22
C ILE A 581 5.04 -3.33 -8.01
N GLU A 582 5.10 -4.57 -8.53
CA GLU A 582 6.27 -5.03 -9.29
C GLU A 582 6.39 -4.35 -10.66
N GLU A 583 5.27 -4.05 -11.32
CA GLU A 583 5.25 -3.34 -12.60
C GLU A 583 5.46 -1.82 -12.41
N PHE A 584 4.94 -1.26 -11.31
CA PHE A 584 5.20 0.13 -10.91
C PHE A 584 6.65 0.34 -10.52
N ALA A 585 7.28 -0.56 -9.76
CA ALA A 585 8.69 -0.43 -9.38
C ALA A 585 9.61 -0.32 -10.61
N GLY A 586 9.33 -1.11 -11.65
CA GLY A 586 10.05 -1.06 -12.91
C GLY A 586 9.71 0.16 -13.79
N ARG A 587 8.59 0.86 -13.56
CA ARG A 587 8.19 2.07 -14.31
C ARG A 587 8.43 3.37 -13.55
N ASP A 588 8.68 3.29 -12.27
CA ASP A 588 8.80 4.42 -11.39
C ASP A 588 10.02 5.29 -11.76
N PRO A 589 9.83 6.59 -12.02
CA PRO A 589 10.92 7.44 -12.48
C PRO A 589 12.02 7.57 -11.43
N ILE A 590 11.70 7.51 -10.13
CA ILE A 590 12.70 7.62 -9.06
C ILE A 590 13.55 6.36 -9.00
N ILE A 591 12.93 5.18 -9.02
CA ILE A 591 13.68 3.91 -9.01
C ILE A 591 14.52 3.76 -10.28
N LYS A 592 13.97 4.12 -11.44
CA LYS A 592 14.76 4.15 -12.69
C LYS A 592 15.92 5.11 -12.61
N ALA A 593 15.70 6.33 -12.10
CA ALA A 593 16.76 7.32 -11.93
C ALA A 593 17.84 6.79 -10.97
N PHE A 594 17.45 6.17 -9.86
CA PHE A 594 18.35 5.58 -8.87
C PHE A 594 19.14 4.39 -9.45
N GLY A 595 18.50 3.50 -10.19
CA GLY A 595 19.17 2.40 -10.89
C GLY A 595 20.11 2.86 -12.00
N THR A 596 19.68 3.83 -12.82
CA THR A 596 20.52 4.42 -13.90
C THR A 596 21.72 5.15 -13.31
N PHE A 597 21.52 5.88 -12.21
CA PHE A 597 22.60 6.54 -11.47
C PHE A 597 23.60 5.52 -10.94
N GLY A 598 23.12 4.46 -10.28
CA GLY A 598 23.95 3.35 -9.80
C GLY A 598 24.79 2.70 -10.91
N GLN A 599 24.16 2.39 -12.04
CA GLN A 599 24.85 1.84 -13.21
C GLN A 599 25.94 2.77 -13.76
N SER A 600 25.66 4.08 -13.85
CA SER A 600 26.66 5.04 -14.36
C SER A 600 27.87 5.22 -13.44
N ARG A 601 27.74 4.85 -12.16
CA ARG A 601 28.81 4.92 -11.14
C ARG A 601 29.38 3.54 -10.76
N ALA A 602 29.02 2.48 -11.47
CA ALA A 602 29.43 1.09 -11.19
C ALA A 602 29.08 0.62 -9.76
N LEU A 603 27.97 1.11 -9.20
CA LEU A 603 27.47 0.71 -7.89
C LEU A 603 26.41 -0.39 -8.03
N ALA A 604 26.45 -1.39 -7.14
CA ALA A 604 25.41 -2.42 -7.07
C ALA A 604 24.17 -1.85 -6.37
N VAL A 605 23.24 -1.33 -7.18
CA VAL A 605 22.04 -0.63 -6.71
C VAL A 605 20.79 -1.43 -7.05
N ALA A 606 19.91 -1.61 -6.06
CA ALA A 606 18.57 -2.20 -6.24
C ALA A 606 17.51 -1.24 -5.72
N GLY A 607 16.34 -1.17 -6.37
CA GLY A 607 15.24 -0.29 -5.97
C GLY A 607 13.93 -1.05 -5.79
N GLN A 608 13.16 -0.73 -4.76
CA GLN A 608 11.86 -1.35 -4.47
C GLN A 608 10.82 -0.30 -4.06
N ILE A 609 9.54 -0.56 -4.34
CA ILE A 609 8.41 0.21 -3.82
C ILE A 609 7.68 -0.63 -2.76
N ALA A 610 7.27 0.00 -1.67
CA ALA A 610 6.30 -0.58 -0.74
C ALA A 610 5.15 0.40 -0.51
N VAL A 611 3.92 -0.09 -0.66
CA VAL A 611 2.70 0.68 -0.41
C VAL A 611 2.16 0.25 0.96
N VAL A 612 2.21 1.15 1.93
CA VAL A 612 1.87 0.86 3.33
C VAL A 612 1.17 2.07 3.98
N PRO A 613 0.38 1.91 5.04
CA PRO A 613 -0.17 3.06 5.77
C PRO A 613 0.92 3.93 6.40
N GLU A 614 0.71 5.25 6.50
CA GLU A 614 1.70 6.23 7.02
C GLU A 614 2.27 5.84 8.39
N HIS A 615 1.40 5.44 9.33
CA HIS A 615 1.80 5.02 10.68
C HIS A 615 2.73 3.79 10.72
N SER A 616 2.89 3.08 9.60
CA SER A 616 3.73 1.89 9.48
C SER A 616 5.01 2.11 8.68
N PHE A 617 5.29 3.35 8.24
CA PHE A 617 6.48 3.67 7.44
C PHE A 617 7.78 3.32 8.17
N SER A 618 7.94 3.77 9.42
CA SER A 618 9.12 3.49 10.23
C SER A 618 9.30 1.98 10.47
N GLY A 619 8.22 1.28 10.80
CA GLY A 619 8.23 -0.18 10.97
C GLY A 619 8.62 -0.93 9.71
N THR A 620 8.15 -0.47 8.55
CA THR A 620 8.46 -1.08 7.25
C THR A 620 9.93 -0.88 6.89
N LEU A 621 10.48 0.34 7.06
CA LEU A 621 11.91 0.59 6.85
C LEU A 621 12.79 -0.28 7.76
N MET A 622 12.44 -0.39 9.05
CA MET A 622 13.21 -1.21 10.00
C MET A 622 13.10 -2.71 9.72
N SER A 623 11.91 -3.18 9.35
CA SER A 623 11.72 -4.57 8.93
C SER A 623 12.59 -4.88 7.70
N ARG A 624 12.64 -3.98 6.73
CA ARG A 624 13.46 -4.14 5.52
C ARG A 624 14.95 -4.02 5.79
N ALA A 625 15.38 -3.09 6.65
CA ALA A 625 16.76 -3.00 7.11
C ALA A 625 17.21 -4.31 7.78
N THR A 626 16.34 -4.91 8.59
CA THR A 626 16.62 -6.20 9.24
C THR A 626 16.68 -7.35 8.23
N GLU A 627 15.77 -7.38 7.26
CA GLU A 627 15.71 -8.42 6.22
C GLU A 627 16.95 -8.40 5.31
N LEU A 628 17.39 -7.21 4.91
CA LEU A 628 18.57 -6.97 4.09
C LEU A 628 19.87 -7.03 4.88
N ARG A 629 19.79 -7.11 6.22
CA ARG A 629 20.92 -6.95 7.15
C ARG A 629 21.73 -5.69 6.81
N SER A 630 21.03 -4.56 6.68
CA SER A 630 21.64 -3.27 6.39
C SER A 630 22.44 -2.77 7.59
N ASP A 631 23.68 -2.35 7.33
CA ASP A 631 24.55 -1.78 8.35
C ASP A 631 24.16 -0.32 8.64
N LEU A 632 23.68 0.39 7.62
CA LEU A 632 23.30 1.79 7.65
C LEU A 632 21.98 2.04 6.91
N VAL A 633 21.10 2.83 7.53
CA VAL A 633 19.87 3.36 6.90
C VAL A 633 20.03 4.87 6.69
N LEU A 634 19.91 5.32 5.44
CA LEU A 634 19.95 6.73 5.06
C LEU A 634 18.54 7.27 4.81
N VAL A 635 18.19 8.34 5.51
CA VAL A 635 16.89 9.01 5.45
C VAL A 635 17.08 10.48 5.07
N PRO A 636 16.66 10.92 3.88
CA PRO A 636 16.70 12.35 3.54
C PRO A 636 15.59 13.10 4.28
N TRP A 637 15.88 14.29 4.78
CA TRP A 637 14.88 15.16 5.38
C TRP A 637 13.96 15.75 4.30
N SER A 638 12.66 15.83 4.59
CA SER A 638 11.69 16.35 3.64
C SER A 638 11.80 17.86 3.43
N GLU A 639 11.84 18.29 2.17
CA GLU A 639 11.80 19.73 1.81
C GLU A 639 10.41 20.36 2.05
N THR A 640 9.35 19.55 2.07
CA THR A 640 7.98 20.01 2.39
C THR A 640 7.69 19.91 3.88
N GLY A 641 8.52 19.19 4.65
CA GLY A 641 8.29 18.83 6.05
C GLY A 641 7.13 17.85 6.27
N THR A 642 6.44 17.41 5.21
CA THR A 642 5.32 16.46 5.29
C THR A 642 5.74 15.05 4.86
N MET A 643 4.93 14.06 5.19
CA MET A 643 5.11 12.70 4.64
C MET A 643 4.78 12.62 3.15
N SER A 644 3.97 13.54 2.62
CA SER A 644 3.69 13.64 1.19
C SER A 644 4.86 14.27 0.41
N GLU A 645 5.21 13.64 -0.71
CA GLU A 645 6.21 14.15 -1.65
C GLU A 645 5.72 15.35 -2.48
N TYR A 646 4.40 15.65 -2.46
CA TYR A 646 3.79 16.76 -3.18
C TYR A 646 3.46 17.92 -2.24
N PRO A 647 3.83 19.17 -2.58
CA PRO A 647 3.37 20.33 -1.83
C PRO A 647 1.85 20.49 -1.96
N SER A 648 1.16 20.67 -0.84
CA SER A 648 -0.27 20.94 -0.81
C SER A 648 -0.56 22.30 -1.47
N LEU A 649 -1.38 22.31 -2.52
CA LEU A 649 -1.80 23.54 -3.22
C LEU A 649 -2.67 24.48 -2.34
N TYR A 650 -3.07 24.03 -1.15
CA TYR A 650 -3.99 24.74 -0.26
C TYR A 650 -3.33 25.33 1.00
N ASP A 651 -2.04 25.09 1.21
CA ASP A 651 -1.31 25.71 2.32
C ASP A 651 -0.91 27.15 1.95
N LYS A 652 -1.35 28.11 2.79
CA LYS A 652 -1.22 29.55 2.53
C LYS A 652 0.20 30.11 2.65
N GLU A 653 1.15 29.33 3.16
CA GLU A 653 2.56 29.68 3.28
C GLU A 653 3.43 28.44 3.02
N PRO A 654 4.59 28.56 2.34
CA PRO A 654 5.52 27.45 2.23
C PRO A 654 5.96 27.04 3.64
N CYS A 655 5.49 25.88 4.12
CA CYS A 655 5.79 25.41 5.46
C CYS A 655 7.31 25.31 5.65
N ASN A 656 7.82 25.94 6.70
CA ASN A 656 9.20 25.76 7.14
C ASN A 656 9.47 24.24 7.33
N PRO A 657 10.37 23.61 6.56
CA PRO A 657 10.53 22.14 6.50
C PRO A 657 10.92 21.50 7.83
N LEU A 658 11.52 22.29 8.72
CA LEU A 658 11.92 21.88 10.06
C LEU A 658 10.85 22.17 11.12
N ALA A 659 9.83 22.98 10.82
CA ALA A 659 8.76 23.31 11.75
C ALA A 659 7.61 22.29 11.74
N ASN A 660 7.51 21.48 10.68
CA ASN A 660 6.46 20.49 10.55
C ASN A 660 6.75 19.26 11.42
N ARG A 661 5.78 18.91 12.27
CA ARG A 661 5.94 17.88 13.31
C ARG A 661 5.84 16.45 12.78
N THR A 662 5.18 16.24 11.65
CA THR A 662 4.88 14.88 11.15
C THR A 662 6.16 14.14 10.74
N PHE A 663 7.01 14.77 9.92
CA PHE A 663 8.28 14.17 9.51
C PHE A 663 9.30 14.11 10.66
N ALA A 664 9.32 15.11 11.54
CA ALA A 664 10.19 15.11 12.72
C ALA A 664 9.86 13.94 13.68
N ALA A 665 8.57 13.65 13.90
CA ALA A 665 8.13 12.51 14.68
C ALA A 665 8.55 11.17 14.05
N PHE A 666 8.47 11.06 12.72
CA PHE A 666 8.95 9.89 11.99
C PHE A 666 10.47 9.68 12.12
N ALA A 667 11.26 10.75 11.95
CA ALA A 667 12.71 10.68 12.12
C ALA A 667 13.10 10.27 13.55
N ALA A 668 12.41 10.79 14.56
CA ALA A 668 12.60 10.38 15.95
C ALA A 668 12.27 8.91 16.18
N GLU A 669 11.13 8.43 15.66
CA GLU A 669 10.71 7.03 15.77
C GLU A 669 11.70 6.09 15.06
N MET A 670 12.24 6.50 13.92
CA MET A 670 13.27 5.76 13.19
C MET A 670 14.54 5.61 14.03
N PHE A 671 15.04 6.71 14.59
CA PHE A 671 16.21 6.67 15.46
C PHE A 671 16.04 5.78 16.69
N ASP A 672 14.85 5.79 17.31
CA ASP A 672 14.58 4.98 18.50
C ASP A 672 14.44 3.49 18.17
N LYS A 673 13.77 3.14 17.07
CA LYS A 673 13.65 1.74 16.61
C LYS A 673 14.97 1.16 16.11
N ALA A 674 15.80 1.98 15.47
CA ALA A 674 17.02 1.51 14.83
C ALA A 674 18.16 1.17 15.80
N ARG A 675 18.12 1.66 17.06
CA ARG A 675 19.18 1.49 18.07
C ARG A 675 19.73 0.07 18.16
N VAL A 676 18.86 -0.93 18.02
CA VAL A 676 19.20 -2.35 18.18
C VAL A 676 19.55 -3.02 16.84
N THR A 677 19.03 -2.52 15.72
CA THR A 677 19.09 -3.17 14.41
C THR A 677 20.25 -2.70 13.53
N CYS A 678 20.43 -1.39 13.37
CA CYS A 678 21.36 -0.81 12.39
C CYS A 678 21.67 0.66 12.72
N SER A 679 22.76 1.20 12.18
CA SER A 679 23.04 2.63 12.29
C SER A 679 22.11 3.43 11.38
N VAL A 680 21.83 4.70 11.73
CA VAL A 680 20.95 5.58 10.95
C VAL A 680 21.64 6.90 10.66
N GLY A 681 21.57 7.36 9.41
CA GLY A 681 21.98 8.69 9.00
C GLY A 681 20.80 9.49 8.46
N VAL A 682 20.52 10.65 9.05
CA VAL A 682 19.53 11.60 8.55
C VAL A 682 20.25 12.72 7.82
N LEU A 683 19.91 12.91 6.54
CA LEU A 683 20.56 13.84 5.63
C LEU A 683 19.70 15.09 5.44
N LEU A 684 20.24 16.26 5.77
CA LEU A 684 19.64 17.56 5.52
C LEU A 684 20.43 18.26 4.42
N ASP A 685 19.78 18.49 3.28
CA ASP A 685 20.39 19.19 2.15
C ASP A 685 20.46 20.70 2.40
N LYS A 686 21.36 21.38 1.68
CA LYS A 686 21.47 22.84 1.70
C LYS A 686 20.18 23.53 1.26
N THR A 687 19.37 22.89 0.41
CA THR A 687 18.06 23.42 -0.04
C THR A 687 17.04 23.46 1.10
N VAL A 688 17.08 22.48 2.02
CA VAL A 688 16.26 22.45 3.24
C VAL A 688 16.72 23.54 4.22
N LEU A 689 18.02 23.83 4.24
CA LEU A 689 18.64 24.75 5.18
C LEU A 689 18.63 26.22 4.72
N CYS A 690 18.62 26.51 3.42
CA CYS A 690 18.64 27.87 2.86
C CYS A 690 17.27 28.27 2.30
N HIS A 691 16.60 29.24 2.92
CA HIS A 691 15.31 29.75 2.44
C HIS A 691 15.51 30.83 1.36
N PRO A 692 14.87 30.75 0.17
CA PRO A 692 15.03 31.75 -0.89
C PRO A 692 14.40 33.14 -0.61
N ALA A 693 13.62 33.32 0.47
CA ALA A 693 12.91 34.57 0.75
C ALA A 693 13.77 35.63 1.47
N LEU A 694 14.98 35.28 1.91
CA LEU A 694 15.92 36.19 2.59
C LEU A 694 17.13 36.56 1.73
N ALA A 695 17.24 36.01 0.51
CA ALA A 695 18.35 36.24 -0.42
C ALA A 695 18.22 37.53 -1.25
N ASP A 696 17.16 38.32 -1.06
CA ASP A 696 16.96 39.64 -1.71
C ASP A 696 17.75 40.78 -1.02
N ALA A 697 18.66 40.48 -0.09
CA ALA A 697 19.63 41.44 0.44
C ALA A 697 20.95 41.34 -0.34
N GLU A 698 21.12 42.22 -1.33
CA GLU A 698 22.27 42.31 -2.24
C GLU A 698 23.66 42.29 -1.56
N PRO A 699 24.68 41.62 -2.13
CA PRO A 699 26.06 42.05 -1.99
C PRO A 699 26.37 43.17 -3.00
N MET A 700 26.78 44.34 -2.49
CA MET A 700 27.18 45.51 -3.30
C MET A 700 28.26 45.15 -4.34
N SER A 701 27.93 45.27 -5.63
CA SER A 701 28.89 45.47 -6.71
C SER A 701 28.27 46.35 -7.80
N PRO A 702 29.04 47.23 -8.47
CA PRO A 702 28.48 48.30 -9.28
C PRO A 702 28.32 47.87 -10.74
N GLY A 703 27.19 48.26 -11.34
CA GLY A 703 27.03 48.38 -12.78
C GLY A 703 26.05 47.38 -13.40
N VAL A 704 24.85 47.87 -13.72
CA VAL A 704 24.29 48.01 -15.08
C VAL A 704 22.76 48.10 -14.96
N ASP A 705 22.26 49.32 -15.18
CA ASP A 705 20.92 49.78 -15.54
C ASP A 705 19.70 48.88 -15.27
N ARG A 706 18.98 49.23 -14.19
CA ARG A 706 17.57 48.84 -13.98
C ARG A 706 16.66 49.69 -14.87
N LEU A 707 16.10 49.10 -15.92
CA LEU A 707 14.97 49.67 -16.66
C LEU A 707 13.67 49.47 -15.87
N THR A 708 13.21 50.54 -15.22
CA THR A 708 11.86 50.68 -14.68
C THR A 708 10.82 50.43 -15.77
N ARG A 709 9.85 49.53 -15.57
CA ARG A 709 8.67 49.43 -16.44
C ARG A 709 7.35 49.48 -15.68
N HIS A 710 6.53 50.40 -16.17
CA HIS A 710 5.17 50.78 -15.79
C HIS A 710 4.17 49.63 -15.95
N LEU A 711 3.24 49.56 -14.98
CA LEU A 711 1.99 48.80 -15.07
C LEU A 711 1.05 49.44 -16.10
N SER A 712 0.70 48.70 -17.16
CA SER A 712 -0.51 48.95 -17.95
C SER A 712 -1.53 47.86 -17.64
N ARG A 713 -2.76 48.30 -17.34
CA ARG A 713 -3.87 47.46 -16.91
C ARG A 713 -4.74 47.18 -18.13
N THR A 714 -4.73 45.94 -18.62
CA THR A 714 -5.68 45.47 -19.62
C THR A 714 -6.43 44.24 -19.09
N ALA A 715 -7.76 44.35 -19.06
CA ALA A 715 -8.65 43.27 -18.70
C ALA A 715 -8.85 42.35 -19.92
N THR A 716 -8.14 41.21 -19.95
CA THR A 716 -8.56 39.93 -20.52
C THR A 716 -7.39 38.94 -20.45
N GLY A 717 -7.66 37.76 -19.87
CA GLY A 717 -6.98 36.48 -20.07
C GLY A 717 -5.47 36.43 -20.31
N VAL A 718 -4.75 36.01 -19.26
CA VAL A 718 -3.45 35.29 -19.29
C VAL A 718 -2.31 36.04 -20.00
N SER A 719 -1.50 36.75 -19.20
CA SER A 719 -0.17 37.21 -19.60
C SER A 719 0.74 36.00 -19.88
N THR A 720 1.19 35.85 -21.12
CA THR A 720 2.22 34.89 -21.55
C THR A 720 3.65 35.43 -21.38
N ILE A 721 3.86 36.33 -20.41
CA ILE A 721 5.19 36.83 -20.03
C ILE A 721 5.35 36.60 -18.53
N ASP A 722 5.57 35.33 -18.17
CA ASP A 722 6.19 34.95 -16.90
C ASP A 722 6.97 33.63 -16.99
N GLN A 723 7.10 33.06 -18.20
CA GLN A 723 7.69 31.73 -18.38
C GLN A 723 9.21 31.69 -18.48
N THR A 724 9.90 32.83 -18.56
CA THR A 724 11.37 32.84 -18.73
C THR A 724 12.17 32.82 -17.43
N ASN A 725 11.56 33.09 -16.27
CA ASN A 725 12.26 33.04 -14.97
C ASN A 725 12.08 31.71 -14.21
N SER A 726 11.34 30.75 -14.78
CA SER A 726 11.10 29.42 -14.18
C SER A 726 12.09 28.33 -14.64
N THR A 727 13.10 28.69 -15.44
CA THR A 727 14.14 27.75 -15.84
C THR A 727 15.11 27.54 -14.68
N VAL A 728 14.96 26.42 -13.99
CA VAL A 728 16.00 25.90 -13.08
C VAL A 728 17.21 25.58 -13.94
N HIS A 729 18.26 26.41 -13.85
CA HIS A 729 19.53 26.13 -14.49
C HIS A 729 20.21 24.96 -13.76
N PHE A 730 20.17 23.77 -14.34
CA PHE A 730 21.11 22.72 -13.96
C PHE A 730 22.49 23.17 -14.41
N ARG A 731 23.40 23.43 -13.46
CA ARG A 731 24.81 23.63 -13.79
C ARG A 731 25.30 22.34 -14.46
N GLN A 732 25.59 22.41 -15.76
CA GLN A 732 26.08 21.27 -16.53
C GLN A 732 27.31 20.69 -15.82
N LEU A 733 27.21 19.44 -15.34
CA LEU A 733 28.36 18.62 -14.95
C LEU A 733 29.12 18.25 -16.23
N HIS A 734 29.86 19.20 -16.78
CA HIS A 734 30.92 18.97 -17.75
C HIS A 734 32.26 19.33 -17.08
N GLY A 735 33.20 18.38 -17.08
CA GLY A 735 34.63 18.69 -17.01
C GLY A 735 35.34 18.54 -15.68
N ASP A 736 34.79 19.05 -14.57
CA ASP A 736 35.46 18.99 -13.25
C ASP A 736 34.68 18.10 -12.29
N LEU A 737 35.30 17.01 -11.81
CA LEU A 737 34.77 16.25 -10.67
C LEU A 737 34.75 17.19 -9.46
N GLY A 738 33.56 17.69 -9.09
CA GLY A 738 33.39 18.50 -7.89
C GLY A 738 33.92 17.74 -6.68
N ARG A 739 35.01 18.23 -6.10
CA ARG A 739 35.54 17.68 -4.84
C ARG A 739 34.55 17.96 -3.71
N TYR A 740 34.46 17.03 -2.77
CA TYR A 740 33.65 17.14 -1.57
C TYR A 740 34.55 17.29 -0.35
N ARG A 741 34.22 18.25 0.51
CA ARG A 741 34.91 18.47 1.79
C ARG A 741 34.01 17.98 2.92
N LEU A 742 34.44 16.92 3.60
CA LEU A 742 33.76 16.37 4.77
C LEU A 742 34.36 16.96 6.05
N LEU A 743 33.52 17.58 6.87
CA LEU A 743 33.87 18.06 8.21
C LEU A 743 33.22 17.13 9.24
N VAL A 744 34.00 16.29 9.91
CA VAL A 744 33.48 15.42 10.97
C VAL A 744 33.82 16.01 12.33
N VAL A 745 32.83 16.13 13.20
CA VAL A 745 33.02 16.67 14.56
C VAL A 745 33.07 15.50 15.56
N TYR A 746 34.17 15.41 16.31
CA TYR A 746 34.35 14.40 17.35
C TYR A 746 34.36 15.06 18.73
N GLY A 747 33.35 14.76 19.56
CA GLY A 747 33.20 15.29 20.91
C GLY A 747 33.72 14.38 22.03
N GLY A 748 34.18 13.16 21.71
CA GLY A 748 34.78 12.22 22.67
C GLY A 748 33.85 11.60 23.71
N LYS A 749 32.54 11.86 23.63
CA LYS A 749 31.55 11.39 24.63
C LYS A 749 30.56 10.33 24.11
N SER A 750 30.44 10.15 22.80
CA SER A 750 29.46 9.24 22.19
C SER A 750 30.10 8.28 21.18
N GLU A 751 29.61 7.04 21.16
CA GLU A 751 29.87 6.08 20.07
C GLU A 751 29.37 6.60 18.72
N ASP A 752 28.36 7.48 18.71
CA ASP A 752 27.83 8.11 17.50
C ASP A 752 28.91 8.98 16.81
N ASP A 753 29.76 9.66 17.59
CA ASP A 753 30.84 10.51 17.09
C ASP A 753 31.93 9.65 16.46
N LEU A 754 32.26 8.53 17.10
CA LEU A 754 33.25 7.59 16.60
C LEU A 754 32.76 6.90 15.31
N PHE A 755 31.47 6.55 15.25
CA PHE A 755 30.85 6.03 14.04
C PHE A 755 30.91 7.06 12.90
N ALA A 756 30.65 8.34 13.17
CA ALA A 756 30.78 9.41 12.18
C ALA A 756 32.22 9.54 11.65
N VAL A 757 33.24 9.40 12.51
CA VAL A 757 34.65 9.41 12.08
C VAL A 757 34.98 8.20 11.21
N LYS A 758 34.59 6.99 11.63
CA LYS A 758 34.81 5.76 10.85
C LYS A 758 34.09 5.82 9.50
N PHE A 759 32.87 6.36 9.47
CA PHE A 759 32.11 6.60 8.24
C PHE A 759 32.80 7.62 7.32
N GLY A 760 33.30 8.73 7.86
CA GLY A 760 34.07 9.71 7.10
C GLY A 760 35.33 9.09 6.47
N LEU A 761 36.07 8.27 7.22
CA LEU A 761 37.25 7.56 6.70
C LEU A 761 36.89 6.56 5.58
N GLN A 762 35.71 5.93 5.65
CA GLN A 762 35.22 5.08 4.57
C GLN A 762 34.95 5.87 3.27
N LEU A 763 34.38 7.08 3.39
CA LEU A 763 34.07 7.93 2.22
C LEU A 763 35.32 8.50 1.53
N VAL A 764 36.40 8.78 2.27
CA VAL A 764 37.68 9.29 1.70
C VAL A 764 38.36 8.29 0.78
N LYS A 765 38.00 7.00 0.85
CA LYS A 765 38.47 5.99 -0.11
C LYS A 765 38.17 6.45 -1.55
N ASN A 766 37.12 7.24 -1.77
CA ASN A 766 36.90 7.93 -3.04
C ASN A 766 37.85 9.12 -3.22
N GLU A 767 38.55 9.20 -4.37
CA GLU A 767 39.53 10.25 -4.70
C GLU A 767 38.93 11.67 -4.71
N THR A 768 37.61 11.79 -4.85
CA THR A 768 36.91 13.08 -4.90
C THR A 768 36.59 13.67 -3.53
N VAL A 769 36.92 12.98 -2.44
CA VAL A 769 36.51 13.34 -1.08
C VAL A 769 37.75 13.68 -0.22
N ASP A 770 37.71 14.84 0.42
CA ASP A 770 38.69 15.31 1.42
C ASP A 770 38.03 15.31 2.81
N LEU A 771 38.72 14.84 3.85
CA LEU A 771 38.19 14.73 5.20
C LEU A 771 39.00 15.56 6.20
N LYS A 772 38.28 16.34 6.99
CA LYS A 772 38.82 17.09 8.12
C LYS A 772 38.05 16.72 9.38
N VAL A 773 38.75 16.08 10.32
CA VAL A 773 38.20 15.66 11.61
C VAL A 773 38.55 16.72 12.66
N LEU A 774 37.53 17.36 13.21
CA LEU A 774 37.65 18.36 14.27
C LEU A 774 37.52 17.64 15.63
N VAL A 775 38.62 17.53 16.36
CA VAL A 775 38.66 16.92 17.69
C VAL A 775 38.43 18.02 18.73
N LEU A 776 37.28 17.97 19.39
CA LEU A 776 36.92 18.92 20.44
C LEU A 776 37.59 18.52 21.77
N PRO A 777 38.12 19.48 22.54
CA PRO A 777 38.72 19.18 23.83
C PRO A 777 37.67 18.67 24.82
N ALA A 778 38.02 17.61 25.56
CA ALA A 778 37.19 17.14 26.67
C ALA A 778 37.22 18.19 27.79
N VAL A 779 36.07 18.81 28.08
CA VAL A 779 35.92 19.61 29.31
C VAL A 779 36.06 18.64 30.49
N ALA A 780 37.19 18.72 31.21
CA ALA A 780 37.33 18.09 32.51
C ALA A 780 36.22 18.64 33.41
N ALA A 781 35.35 17.77 33.90
CA ALA A 781 34.48 18.15 35.01
C ALA A 781 35.40 18.59 36.16
N GLY A 782 35.15 19.77 36.72
CA GLY A 782 35.89 20.23 37.89
C GLY A 782 35.77 19.21 39.02
N ASP A 783 36.84 19.08 39.80
CA ASP A 783 37.07 18.08 40.87
C ASP A 783 36.02 18.02 42.01
N ASP A 784 34.86 18.67 41.92
CA ASP A 784 33.99 18.89 43.08
C ASP A 784 32.69 18.08 43.17
N GLU A 785 32.27 17.26 42.18
CA GLU A 785 31.12 16.34 42.36
C GLU A 785 31.30 15.02 41.59
N ILE A 786 31.99 14.04 42.18
CA ILE A 786 32.04 12.67 41.68
C ILE A 786 30.99 11.82 42.42
N GLU A 787 29.81 11.67 41.84
CA GLU A 787 28.84 10.65 42.23
C GLU A 787 29.22 9.27 41.66
N ILE A 788 28.83 8.19 42.37
CA ILE A 788 29.24 6.79 42.15
C ILE A 788 28.84 6.21 40.77
N GLY A 789 28.09 6.94 39.94
CA GLY A 789 27.72 6.56 38.57
C GLY A 789 28.77 6.83 37.47
N ASP A 790 29.82 7.61 37.75
CA ASP A 790 30.69 8.19 36.70
C ASP A 790 31.82 7.24 36.21
N ARG A 791 32.16 6.19 36.98
CA ARG A 791 33.25 5.25 36.61
C ARG A 791 33.04 4.50 35.29
N GLY A 792 31.78 4.21 34.93
CA GLY A 792 31.46 3.53 33.68
C GLY A 792 31.58 4.44 32.46
N GLN A 793 31.18 5.72 32.59
CA GLN A 793 31.31 6.71 31.52
C GLN A 793 32.78 7.08 31.26
N GLU A 794 33.60 7.12 32.30
CA GLU A 794 35.03 7.40 32.17
C GLU A 794 35.77 6.27 31.45
N GLN A 795 35.45 4.99 31.73
CA GLN A 795 35.98 3.84 30.98
C GLN A 795 35.60 3.88 29.49
N ILE A 796 34.34 4.23 29.18
CA ILE A 796 33.88 4.37 27.79
C ILE A 796 34.63 5.50 27.08
N ARG A 797 34.83 6.65 27.73
CA ARG A 797 35.61 7.77 27.17
C ARG A 797 37.05 7.38 26.87
N HIS A 798 37.72 6.68 27.79
CA HIS A 798 39.08 6.18 27.56
C HIS A 798 39.14 5.19 26.39
N HIS A 799 38.17 4.30 26.27
CA HIS A 799 38.09 3.37 25.14
C HIS A 799 37.87 4.08 23.80
N LEU A 800 36.95 5.04 23.74
CA LEU A 800 36.66 5.84 22.54
C LEU A 800 37.86 6.69 22.11
N ALA A 801 38.58 7.28 23.07
CA ALA A 801 39.79 8.06 22.80
C ALA A 801 40.93 7.16 22.29
N TYR A 802 41.09 5.97 22.88
CA TYR A 802 42.04 4.97 22.38
C TYR A 802 41.71 4.53 20.96
N GLU A 803 40.45 4.22 20.66
CA GLU A 803 40.04 3.85 19.30
C GLU A 803 40.31 4.99 18.30
N LEU A 804 40.03 6.24 18.66
CA LEU A 804 40.35 7.38 17.79
C LEU A 804 41.86 7.48 17.50
N GLU A 805 42.71 7.29 18.50
CA GLU A 805 44.17 7.35 18.33
C GLU A 805 44.68 6.17 17.49
N THR A 806 44.09 4.99 17.64
CA THR A 806 44.37 3.87 16.74
C THR A 806 43.95 4.17 15.30
N LEU A 807 42.83 4.87 15.10
CA LEU A 807 42.39 5.29 13.77
C LEU A 807 43.36 6.32 13.17
N ARG A 808 43.78 7.32 13.96
CA ARG A 808 44.75 8.35 13.57
C ARG A 808 46.07 7.74 13.10
N THR A 809 46.57 6.73 13.80
CA THR A 809 47.83 6.04 13.48
C THR A 809 47.70 5.00 12.36
N SER A 810 46.48 4.52 12.08
CA SER A 810 46.20 3.51 11.05
C SER A 810 45.91 4.06 9.65
N VAL A 811 45.90 5.38 9.46
CA VAL A 811 45.64 5.99 8.14
C VAL A 811 46.80 5.67 7.18
N PRO A 812 46.56 5.04 6.02
CA PRO A 812 47.59 4.77 5.03
C PRO A 812 48.26 6.05 4.52
N ASP A 813 49.56 5.98 4.20
CA ASP A 813 50.32 7.09 3.62
C ASP A 813 49.73 7.60 2.29
N SER A 814 48.92 6.80 1.58
CA SER A 814 48.22 7.23 0.36
C SER A 814 47.04 8.16 0.62
N LEU A 815 46.52 8.21 1.86
CA LEU A 815 45.38 9.04 2.26
C LEU A 815 45.77 10.20 3.16
N SER A 816 47.03 10.28 3.62
CA SER A 816 47.53 11.31 4.54
C SER A 816 47.38 12.73 4.00
N ASP A 817 47.47 12.92 2.69
CA ASP A 817 47.32 14.23 2.04
C ASP A 817 45.86 14.74 2.05
N ARG A 818 44.88 13.85 2.27
CA ARG A 818 43.43 14.14 2.20
C ARG A 818 42.71 14.00 3.54
N VAL A 819 43.34 13.39 4.54
CA VAL A 819 42.79 13.24 5.90
C VAL A 819 43.57 14.13 6.86
N THR A 820 42.88 15.12 7.44
CA THR A 820 43.48 16.02 8.43
C THR A 820 42.76 15.92 9.76
N PHE A 821 43.52 15.64 10.84
CA PHE A 821 43.03 15.71 12.21
C PHE A 821 43.44 17.05 12.81
N VAL A 822 42.47 17.83 13.27
CA VAL A 822 42.68 19.15 13.87
C VAL A 822 42.22 19.12 15.32
N ASP A 823 43.20 19.18 16.22
CA ASP A 823 42.99 19.28 17.67
C ASP A 823 42.70 20.76 18.03
N LEU A 824 41.51 21.03 18.57
CA LEU A 824 41.06 22.40 18.86
C LEU A 824 41.52 22.87 20.26
N PRO A 825 41.95 24.14 20.41
CA PRO A 825 42.45 24.67 21.69
C PRO A 825 41.33 24.83 22.74
N MET A 826 41.69 24.61 24.00
CA MET A 826 40.81 24.81 25.17
C MET A 826 40.33 26.27 25.26
N GLY A 827 39.01 26.51 25.23
CA GLY A 827 38.40 27.83 25.49
C GLY A 827 37.55 28.43 24.36
N ILE A 828 37.52 27.82 23.18
CA ILE A 828 36.62 28.22 22.07
C ILE A 828 35.31 27.45 22.20
N SER A 829 34.15 28.10 21.95
CA SER A 829 32.88 27.36 21.95
C SER A 829 32.84 26.34 20.81
N ASN A 830 32.32 25.13 21.07
CA ASN A 830 32.27 24.05 20.07
C ASN A 830 31.60 24.48 18.75
N LEU A 831 30.63 25.39 18.84
CA LEU A 831 29.94 25.96 17.68
C LEU A 831 30.85 26.92 16.89
N GLU A 832 31.58 27.82 17.56
CA GLU A 832 32.49 28.76 16.91
C GLU A 832 33.56 28.02 16.10
N ALA A 833 34.15 26.97 16.65
CA ALA A 833 35.19 26.18 15.97
C ALA A 833 34.68 25.50 14.68
N VAL A 834 33.46 24.96 14.70
CA VAL A 834 32.84 24.40 13.50
C VAL A 834 32.52 25.50 12.50
N THR A 835 32.01 26.65 12.95
CA THR A 835 31.70 27.76 12.06
C THR A 835 32.94 28.40 11.43
N SER A 836 34.08 28.44 12.14
CA SER A 836 35.36 28.88 11.56
C SER A 836 35.86 27.89 10.51
N ALA A 837 35.71 26.59 10.74
CA ALA A 837 36.10 25.57 9.77
C ALA A 837 35.24 25.61 8.49
N ILE A 838 33.95 25.97 8.62
CA ILE A 838 33.04 26.21 7.50
C ILE A 838 33.42 27.50 6.73
N ALA A 839 33.90 28.54 7.42
CA ALA A 839 34.26 29.81 6.81
C ALA A 839 35.57 29.77 5.99
N GLU A 840 36.36 28.70 6.09
CA GLU A 840 37.56 28.52 5.27
C GLU A 840 37.18 28.41 3.77
N PRO A 841 37.73 29.29 2.90
CA PRO A 841 37.36 29.34 1.49
C PRO A 841 37.74 28.03 0.79
N SER A 842 36.76 27.36 0.19
CA SER A 842 36.95 26.14 -0.58
C SER A 842 36.04 26.15 -1.82
N SER A 843 36.56 25.64 -2.94
CA SER A 843 35.78 25.39 -4.15
C SER A 843 34.96 24.09 -4.07
N ALA A 844 35.17 23.28 -3.02
CA ALA A 844 34.52 22.01 -2.78
C ALA A 844 33.17 22.17 -2.05
N GLU A 845 32.22 21.30 -2.35
CA GLU A 845 30.94 21.25 -1.62
C GLU A 845 31.17 20.69 -0.20
N THR A 846 30.72 21.42 0.81
CA THR A 846 30.99 21.09 2.21
C THR A 846 29.80 20.38 2.86
N ILE A 847 30.06 19.20 3.45
CA ILE A 847 29.09 18.45 4.25
C ILE A 847 29.65 18.28 5.66
N VAL A 848 28.86 18.64 6.67
CA VAL A 848 29.23 18.48 8.08
C VAL A 848 28.54 17.24 8.64
N ILE A 849 29.31 16.34 9.27
CA ILE A 849 28.81 15.09 9.85
C ILE A 849 28.91 15.18 11.38
N PHE A 850 27.78 14.91 12.05
CA PHE A 850 27.69 14.86 13.51
C PHE A 850 27.19 13.51 13.99
N GLY A 851 27.74 13.04 15.12
CA GLY A 851 27.03 12.11 15.97
C GLY A 851 25.85 12.81 16.65
N ARG A 852 24.69 12.14 16.72
CA ARG A 852 23.46 12.70 17.33
C ARG A 852 23.67 13.21 18.77
N ASN A 853 24.63 12.63 19.50
CA ASN A 853 24.94 12.97 20.89
C ASN A 853 26.27 13.75 21.08
N ALA A 854 26.75 14.46 20.05
CA ALA A 854 27.88 15.38 20.19
C ALA A 854 27.49 16.59 21.08
N SER A 855 27.65 16.44 22.40
CA SER A 855 27.57 17.44 23.48
C SER A 855 26.16 17.85 23.97
N GLU A 856 25.61 17.10 24.93
CA GLU A 856 24.35 17.37 25.65
C GLU A 856 24.34 18.64 26.54
N GLN A 857 23.28 19.45 26.40
CA GLN A 857 22.34 19.89 27.45
C GLN A 857 21.15 20.54 26.74
N SER A 858 20.05 19.79 26.53
CA SER A 858 18.84 20.31 25.88
C SER A 858 17.84 20.87 26.90
N THR A 859 18.01 22.12 27.30
CA THR A 859 16.92 22.89 27.92
C THR A 859 16.16 23.66 26.82
N GLY A 860 15.33 22.97 26.02
CA GLY A 860 14.34 23.63 25.14
C GLY A 860 14.03 22.97 23.79
N ARG A 861 12.72 22.96 23.43
CA ARG A 861 12.04 22.56 22.17
C ARG A 861 12.28 21.14 21.62
N GLU A 862 11.21 20.53 21.10
CA GLU A 862 11.18 19.14 20.56
C GLU A 862 12.17 18.90 19.41
N ASP A 863 12.49 19.92 18.61
CA ASP A 863 13.43 19.82 17.47
C ASP A 863 14.86 19.43 17.89
N SER A 864 15.27 19.86 19.10
CA SER A 864 16.57 19.49 19.69
C SER A 864 16.63 18.02 20.07
N ARG A 865 15.48 17.38 20.30
CA ARG A 865 15.36 15.96 20.65
C ARG A 865 15.59 15.05 19.43
N VAL A 866 15.30 15.55 18.22
CA VAL A 866 15.43 14.77 16.98
C VAL A 866 16.87 14.77 16.48
N LEU A 867 17.43 15.96 16.21
CA LEU A 867 18.75 16.11 15.57
C LEU A 867 19.93 16.21 16.57
N GLY A 868 19.66 16.52 17.84
CA GLY A 868 20.69 16.80 18.84
C GLY A 868 21.03 18.29 18.95
N ALA A 869 21.45 18.75 20.14
CA ALA A 869 21.61 20.17 20.46
C ALA A 869 22.62 20.90 19.56
N MET A 870 23.76 20.29 19.27
CA MET A 870 24.80 20.90 18.43
C MET A 870 24.34 21.06 16.97
N ALA A 871 23.72 20.01 16.41
CA ALA A 871 23.16 20.05 15.07
C ALA A 871 22.05 21.11 14.95
N THR A 872 21.14 21.21 15.93
CA THR A 872 20.09 22.24 15.95
C THR A 872 20.66 23.66 16.01
N ASN A 873 21.71 23.89 16.81
CA ASN A 873 22.36 25.20 16.89
C ASN A 873 23.09 25.57 15.60
N LEU A 874 23.72 24.60 14.93
CA LEU A 874 24.35 24.83 13.63
C LEU A 874 23.31 25.12 12.54
N VAL A 875 22.18 24.41 12.53
CA VAL A 875 21.07 24.69 11.60
C VAL A 875 20.56 26.11 11.76
N ARG A 876 20.43 26.62 13.00
CA ARG A 876 20.08 28.02 13.26
C ARG A 876 21.12 28.97 12.67
N PHE A 877 22.41 28.74 12.94
CA PHE A 877 23.49 29.57 12.41
C PHE A 877 23.52 29.59 10.87
N ILE A 878 23.36 28.43 10.23
CA ILE A 878 23.34 28.30 8.77
C ILE A 878 22.19 29.11 8.18
N ARG A 879 21.01 29.08 8.80
CA ARG A 879 19.84 29.85 8.38
C ARG A 879 20.02 31.36 8.57
N GLU A 880 20.66 31.78 9.65
CA GLU A 880 20.93 33.19 9.93
C GLU A 880 21.99 33.79 8.99
N LYS A 881 23.02 33.01 8.64
CA LYS A 881 24.12 33.47 7.78
C LYS A 881 24.03 33.03 6.32
N THR A 882 22.97 32.33 5.92
CA THR A 882 22.70 31.84 4.55
C THR A 882 23.90 31.11 3.92
N VAL A 883 24.55 30.24 4.69
CA VAL A 883 25.73 29.50 4.22
C VAL A 883 25.29 28.22 3.50
N SER A 884 25.84 27.95 2.32
CA SER A 884 25.52 26.74 1.55
C SER A 884 26.27 25.50 2.08
N VAL A 885 25.73 24.84 3.10
CA VAL A 885 26.32 23.64 3.74
C VAL A 885 25.27 22.54 3.91
N GLY A 886 25.64 21.29 3.62
CA GLY A 886 24.83 20.11 3.92
C GLY A 886 25.15 19.53 5.31
N LEU A 887 24.17 18.88 5.95
CA LEU A 887 24.30 18.33 7.30
C LEU A 887 23.89 16.86 7.33
N LEU A 888 24.74 15.99 7.88
CA LEU A 888 24.45 14.57 8.12
C LEU A 888 24.50 14.27 9.62
N VAL A 889 23.37 13.84 10.19
CA VAL A 889 23.29 13.43 11.59
C VAL A 889 23.25 11.91 11.67
N MET A 890 24.21 11.32 12.38
CA MET A 890 24.38 9.88 12.47
C MET A 890 24.12 9.36 13.88
N GLN A 891 23.54 8.17 13.97
CA GLN A 891 23.37 7.42 15.20
C GLN A 891 23.90 5.99 15.01
N ALA A 892 24.78 5.57 15.91
CA ALA A 892 25.38 4.24 15.90
C ALA A 892 24.40 3.19 16.46
N ARG A 893 24.54 1.95 15.96
CA ARG A 893 23.90 0.76 16.54
C ARG A 893 24.52 0.47 17.92
N ARG A 894 23.67 0.20 18.92
CA ARG A 894 24.09 -0.23 20.26
C ARG A 894 23.72 -1.69 20.49
N GLU A 895 24.60 -2.44 21.14
CA GLU A 895 24.27 -3.77 21.62
C GLU A 895 23.34 -3.70 22.84
N PRO A 896 22.36 -4.62 22.99
CA PRO A 896 21.47 -4.63 24.14
C PRO A 896 22.27 -4.88 25.43
N GLU A 897 21.98 -4.09 26.47
CA GLU A 897 22.66 -4.06 27.79
C GLU A 897 22.67 -5.40 28.59
N GLY A 898 22.22 -6.51 28.00
CA GLY A 898 22.33 -7.86 28.56
C GLY A 898 23.57 -8.66 28.13
N SER A 899 24.30 -8.25 27.08
CA SER A 899 25.46 -9.00 26.55
C SER A 899 26.80 -8.57 27.18
N ALA A 900 26.90 -7.31 27.62
CA ALA A 900 28.12 -6.79 28.26
C ALA A 900 28.46 -7.51 29.59
N ALA A 901 27.47 -8.09 30.26
CA ALA A 901 27.70 -8.92 31.45
C ALA A 901 28.36 -10.29 31.11
N ALA A 902 28.25 -10.78 29.88
CA ALA A 902 28.89 -12.01 29.42
C ALA A 902 30.31 -11.78 28.90
N GLY A 903 30.58 -10.62 28.28
CA GLY A 903 31.93 -10.23 27.82
C GLY A 903 32.91 -9.96 28.97
N VAL A 904 32.43 -9.42 30.10
CA VAL A 904 33.25 -9.20 31.31
C VAL A 904 33.57 -10.52 32.05
N ALA A 905 32.82 -11.60 31.80
CA ALA A 905 33.17 -12.93 32.29
C ALA A 905 34.32 -13.60 31.49
N GLY A 906 34.49 -13.24 30.22
CA GLY A 906 35.57 -13.76 29.36
C GLY A 906 36.96 -13.27 29.75
N GLY A 907 37.08 -12.03 30.25
CA GLY A 907 38.36 -11.48 30.76
C GLY A 907 38.84 -12.12 32.07
N LYS A 908 37.93 -12.64 32.89
CA LYS A 908 38.28 -13.37 34.12
C LYS A 908 38.77 -14.80 33.85
N GLY A 909 38.40 -15.39 32.71
CA GLY A 909 38.89 -16.71 32.27
C GLY A 909 40.39 -16.69 31.90
N MET A 910 40.86 -15.61 31.28
CA MET A 910 42.28 -15.48 30.87
C MET A 910 43.23 -15.22 32.04
N GLN A 911 42.77 -14.50 33.08
CA GLN A 911 43.52 -14.34 34.35
C GLN A 911 43.49 -15.60 35.22
N GLN A 912 42.45 -16.45 35.13
CA GLN A 912 42.46 -17.75 35.81
C GLN A 912 43.34 -18.79 35.11
N LEU A 913 43.48 -18.75 33.78
CA LEU A 913 44.37 -19.65 33.04
C LEU A 913 45.86 -19.31 33.25
N THR A 914 46.22 -18.03 33.34
CA THR A 914 47.59 -17.62 33.66
C THR A 914 47.98 -17.89 35.12
N LYS A 915 47.03 -17.81 36.06
CA LYS A 915 47.25 -18.18 37.47
C LYS A 915 47.29 -19.70 37.71
N LYS A 916 46.68 -20.51 36.83
CA LYS A 916 46.77 -21.98 36.89
C LYS A 916 48.06 -22.51 36.23
N ALA A 917 48.62 -21.78 35.27
CA ALA A 917 49.91 -22.10 34.67
C ALA A 917 51.10 -21.82 35.61
N SER A 918 51.01 -20.84 36.52
CA SER A 918 52.08 -20.55 37.49
C SER A 918 52.06 -21.42 38.75
N ILE A 919 51.03 -22.27 38.93
CA ILE A 919 50.91 -23.19 40.09
C ILE A 919 51.29 -24.63 39.68
N MET A 920 51.45 -24.93 38.39
CA MET A 920 51.92 -26.23 37.89
C MET A 920 53.43 -26.27 37.60
N SER A 921 54.19 -25.26 38.02
CA SER A 921 55.66 -25.22 37.86
C SER A 921 56.44 -25.38 39.17
N ASP A 922 55.77 -25.59 40.31
CA ASP A 922 56.38 -25.69 41.65
C ASP A 922 55.97 -26.97 42.42
N ASP A 923 55.51 -28.02 41.73
CA ASP A 923 55.38 -29.39 42.28
C ASP A 923 56.13 -30.43 41.43
#